data_AF-A0A812KSR2-F1
#
_entry.id   AF-A0A812KSR2-F1
#
_cell.length_a   1.000
_cell.length_b   1.000
_cell.length_c   1.000
_cell.angle_alpha   90.00
_cell.angle_beta   90.00
_cell.angle_gamma   90.00
#
_symmetry.space_group_name_H-M   'P 1'
#
loop_
_entity.id
_entity.type
_entity.pdbx_description
1 polymer ?
#
loop_
_entity_poly.entity_id
_entity_poly.type
_entity_poly.pdbx_seq_one_letter_code
_entity_poly.pdbx_strand_id
1 'polypeptide(L)'
;MFRAKQHVLLCYHGRKDRYNKKILKYYVTYNEDDSDNDQQIDTEKHEEQEMGKKKLDLSGPTSGVLEKVAPVSDSDQESSDEEKEKKANELTQGQQELTNFKKFSDSLLSKSAKLHKLLAELEEYIPDIPDGADKKKANRTVKALEDVVGVLEDENEKMEKCRAECAQLTNKSLPEEEFKRLAGKLDGQMQKTTVTTNAHVPQSVSILDLQSKVQEKPGAVLEPLPACSDTHSTKPPELESAACKHVVETASAAVAEDPEGGHTPALRELSSVSLTDAETGVHRVFRKYGLAADLPLKRAVIGPGPLAAFPYLKFSDCVRYLIERKQLGQLCGTNDIEQMNVLLSEFWRRYKLVEPEHELWALAAANQVDLKFCLPIYSHTDEGRTLKKKPFWILSCHGALGAGTAKNIRSVPISPMNIREDGMRLNFLGNTWGTQFLVSVMTRQLQNEHPASMQKIVAEFAKDMQMLISKGVTSKDGNLKIWCVHLANKGNLPALIRLGHFERNYARCPKAPSSKTECIGICHLCQAGVEGPGNTALHPWEDFREGASWRDTLYQEVPWETEPEVLMGVPTVRGAAESFFVVDVWHTFHYGIARNYVGSAMIHLITHFFDDRSWPAKFAHLSREYFSFCQRQRLTPYLNEINEYTFNYESEKAFPLGHWSKGAVSTNMMLFLEDLLQRIPKCANGFGTHWQKQYKCKKIMWAGRAESHGG
;
A
#
# COMPACT_ATOMS: atom_id res chain seq x y z
N MET A 1 13.99 29.40 3.42
CA MET A 1 13.66 29.01 4.81
C MET A 1 12.58 27.91 4.93
N PHE A 2 12.23 27.18 3.86
CA PHE A 2 11.20 26.11 3.87
C PHE A 2 11.70 24.78 3.23
N ARG A 3 12.97 24.42 3.48
CA ARG A 3 13.61 23.24 2.87
C ARG A 3 13.80 22.03 3.80
N ALA A 4 13.16 21.98 4.97
CA ALA A 4 13.43 20.91 5.94
C ALA A 4 12.30 19.85 6.09
N LYS A 5 11.08 20.11 5.64
CA LYS A 5 9.91 19.28 6.04
C LYS A 5 9.70 17.95 5.29
N GLN A 6 10.60 17.57 4.37
CA GLN A 6 10.63 16.21 3.76
C GLN A 6 12.04 15.70 3.43
N HIS A 7 13.10 16.18 4.11
CA HIS A 7 14.45 15.72 3.81
C HIS A 7 14.83 14.43 4.57
N VAL A 8 14.82 13.32 3.83
CA VAL A 8 15.73 12.19 4.07
C VAL A 8 17.16 12.71 3.82
N LEU A 9 17.93 12.94 4.88
CA LEU A 9 19.35 13.32 4.78
C LEU A 9 20.16 12.15 4.18
N LEU A 10 20.83 12.41 3.05
CA LEU A 10 22.00 11.65 2.59
C LEU A 10 23.19 12.62 2.58
N CYS A 11 24.04 12.56 3.60
CA CYS A 11 25.31 13.27 3.62
C CYS A 11 26.43 12.40 3.01
N TYR A 12 27.26 13.06 2.19
CA TYR A 12 28.37 12.50 1.42
C TYR A 12 29.68 12.70 2.19
N HIS A 13 30.53 11.68 2.25
CA HIS A 13 31.97 11.86 2.43
C HIS A 13 32.70 10.96 1.42
N GLY A 14 33.47 11.61 0.54
CA GLY A 14 34.07 10.97 -0.61
C GLY A 14 35.29 10.12 -0.24
N ARG A 15 35.28 8.86 -0.67
CA ARG A 15 36.45 8.15 -1.18
C ARG A 15 36.00 7.11 -2.21
N LYS A 16 36.75 7.04 -3.30
CA LYS A 16 36.42 6.40 -4.58
C LYS A 16 36.34 4.88 -4.43
N ASP A 17 35.18 4.26 -4.69
CA ASP A 17 35.13 2.91 -5.29
C ASP A 17 33.79 2.54 -5.97
N ARG A 18 33.87 1.50 -6.82
CA ARG A 18 33.09 1.06 -8.01
C ARG A 18 31.55 1.01 -8.01
N TYR A 19 30.81 1.55 -7.03
CA TYR A 19 29.33 1.56 -7.03
C TYR A 19 28.69 2.93 -7.31
N ASN A 20 29.48 3.95 -7.68
CA ASN A 20 29.02 5.33 -7.91
C ASN A 20 28.44 5.63 -9.30
N LYS A 21 28.01 4.64 -10.09
CA LYS A 21 27.33 4.88 -11.38
C LYS A 21 25.80 4.91 -11.32
N LYS A 22 25.16 4.69 -10.15
CA LYS A 22 23.69 4.58 -10.04
C LYS A 22 22.99 5.73 -9.28
N ILE A 23 23.69 6.81 -8.88
CA ILE A 23 23.07 8.02 -8.32
C ILE A 23 23.81 9.27 -8.83
N LEU A 24 23.88 9.46 -10.14
CA LEU A 24 24.37 10.69 -10.76
C LEU A 24 23.51 10.97 -11.99
N LYS A 25 22.26 11.41 -11.80
CA LYS A 25 21.50 12.03 -12.89
C LYS A 25 20.27 12.88 -12.51
N TYR A 26 20.23 13.39 -11.28
CA TYR A 26 19.37 14.52 -10.93
C TYR A 26 20.21 15.54 -10.18
N TYR A 27 20.82 16.46 -10.92
CA TYR A 27 21.39 17.69 -10.39
C TYR A 27 20.57 18.84 -10.95
N VAL A 28 20.03 19.67 -10.07
CA VAL A 28 19.69 21.06 -10.37
C VAL A 28 20.83 21.86 -9.75
N THR A 29 21.61 22.56 -10.57
CA THR A 29 22.62 23.51 -10.11
C THR A 29 21.92 24.71 -9.48
N TYR A 30 22.25 24.99 -8.22
CA TYR A 30 22.03 26.31 -7.62
C TYR A 30 23.37 27.03 -7.67
N ASN A 31 23.41 28.20 -8.33
CA ASN A 31 24.52 29.13 -8.16
C ASN A 31 24.34 29.76 -6.77
N GLU A 32 25.25 29.43 -5.85
CA GLU A 32 25.53 30.24 -4.68
C GLU A 32 26.52 31.31 -5.17
N ASP A 33 26.06 32.55 -5.32
CA ASP A 33 26.97 33.69 -5.31
C ASP A 33 26.67 34.48 -4.04
N ASP A 34 27.71 34.54 -3.22
CA ASP A 34 27.80 35.22 -1.94
C ASP A 34 27.52 36.72 -2.04
N SER A 35 27.09 37.25 -0.90
CA SER A 35 26.89 38.65 -0.62
C SER A 35 28.20 39.44 -0.51
N ASP A 36 28.04 40.76 -0.64
CA ASP A 36 28.85 41.86 -0.10
C ASP A 36 30.04 42.38 -0.93
N ASN A 37 29.87 43.58 -1.52
CA ASN A 37 30.63 44.75 -1.09
C ASN A 37 30.04 46.09 -1.59
N ASP A 38 30.03 47.06 -0.68
CA ASP A 38 29.78 48.49 -0.91
C ASP A 38 30.82 49.14 -1.85
N GLN A 39 30.40 50.15 -2.63
CA GLN A 39 30.99 51.51 -2.71
C GLN A 39 30.59 52.27 -4.01
N GLN A 40 29.77 53.32 -3.80
CA GLN A 40 29.92 54.72 -4.26
C GLN A 40 30.70 55.07 -5.56
N ILE A 41 30.04 55.84 -6.46
CA ILE A 41 30.46 57.12 -7.11
C ILE A 41 30.03 57.26 -8.59
N ASP A 42 29.52 58.46 -8.88
CA ASP A 42 29.07 59.12 -10.10
C ASP A 42 29.89 58.89 -11.40
N THR A 43 29.27 58.95 -12.58
CA THR A 43 29.25 60.11 -13.53
C THR A 43 28.75 59.75 -14.94
N GLU A 44 27.76 60.51 -15.41
CA GLU A 44 27.59 61.17 -16.73
C GLU A 44 27.86 60.53 -18.13
N LYS A 45 26.90 60.86 -19.03
CA LYS A 45 26.96 61.20 -20.49
C LYS A 45 26.84 60.07 -21.55
N HIS A 46 25.72 60.04 -22.31
CA HIS A 46 25.45 60.66 -23.65
C HIS A 46 26.14 59.88 -24.80
N GLU A 47 25.46 59.30 -25.80
CA GLU A 47 24.74 59.87 -26.97
C GLU A 47 24.04 58.69 -27.73
N GLU A 48 22.74 58.75 -28.05
CA GLU A 48 22.09 59.19 -29.31
C GLU A 48 22.08 58.19 -30.51
N GLN A 49 20.83 57.94 -30.98
CA GLN A 49 20.29 57.79 -32.36
C GLN A 49 19.36 56.56 -32.50
N GLU A 50 18.03 56.79 -32.46
CA GLU A 50 17.09 56.93 -33.60
C GLU A 50 16.88 55.61 -34.38
N MET A 51 15.70 55.18 -34.85
CA MET A 51 14.30 55.62 -34.86
C MET A 51 13.52 54.43 -35.49
N GLY A 52 12.21 54.28 -35.21
CA GLY A 52 11.34 53.56 -36.16
C GLY A 52 10.14 52.78 -35.60
N LYS A 53 9.05 53.49 -35.30
CA LYS A 53 7.68 52.94 -35.17
C LYS A 53 7.08 52.60 -36.54
N LYS A 54 6.18 51.60 -36.60
CA LYS A 54 4.93 51.49 -37.41
C LYS A 54 4.34 50.08 -37.18
N LYS A 55 3.24 49.85 -36.46
CA LYS A 55 1.80 50.13 -36.68
C LYS A 55 1.22 49.58 -37.99
N LEU A 56 0.14 48.82 -37.80
CA LEU A 56 -0.78 48.15 -38.72
C LEU A 56 -1.03 48.86 -40.06
N ASP A 57 -1.32 48.06 -41.09
CA ASP A 57 -2.42 48.37 -41.99
C ASP A 57 -3.16 47.14 -42.56
N LEU A 58 -4.46 47.32 -42.72
CA LEU A 58 -5.46 46.41 -43.30
C LEU A 58 -5.70 46.83 -44.76
N SER A 59 -5.76 45.88 -45.70
CA SER A 59 -6.55 46.05 -46.92
C SER A 59 -6.80 44.70 -47.60
N GLY A 60 -8.06 44.45 -47.97
CA GLY A 60 -8.52 43.28 -48.73
C GLY A 60 -8.25 43.42 -50.24
N PRO A 61 -8.87 42.54 -51.05
CA PRO A 61 -9.98 43.05 -51.85
C PRO A 61 -11.21 42.13 -51.92
N THR A 62 -12.34 42.82 -52.10
CA THR A 62 -13.73 42.41 -52.36
C THR A 62 -14.00 41.87 -53.76
N SER A 63 -15.02 41.00 -53.89
CA SER A 63 -16.30 41.24 -54.62
C SER A 63 -16.81 40.02 -55.39
N GLY A 64 -18.13 39.77 -55.33
CA GLY A 64 -18.79 38.74 -56.15
C GLY A 64 -20.25 38.34 -55.86
N VAL A 65 -21.11 39.28 -55.40
CA VAL A 65 -22.59 39.42 -55.61
C VAL A 65 -23.60 38.31 -55.15
N LEU A 66 -24.70 38.81 -54.59
CA LEU A 66 -25.84 38.21 -53.86
C LEU A 66 -27.00 37.70 -54.72
N GLU A 67 -27.83 36.79 -54.16
CA GLU A 67 -29.31 36.95 -54.12
C GLU A 67 -29.95 36.19 -52.92
N LYS A 68 -31.04 36.75 -52.36
CA LYS A 68 -31.74 36.39 -51.10
C LYS A 68 -32.99 35.54 -51.33
N VAL A 69 -33.34 34.57 -50.44
CA VAL A 69 -34.74 34.27 -50.02
C VAL A 69 -34.83 33.64 -48.60
N ALA A 70 -35.69 34.23 -47.76
CA ALA A 70 -36.49 33.83 -46.56
C ALA A 70 -35.99 32.86 -45.44
N PRO A 71 -36.38 33.09 -44.16
CA PRO A 71 -36.10 32.20 -43.05
C PRO A 71 -37.11 31.04 -42.98
N VAL A 72 -36.62 29.81 -42.82
CA VAL A 72 -37.41 28.63 -42.45
C VAL A 72 -37.09 28.30 -40.99
N SER A 73 -38.14 28.01 -40.22
CA SER A 73 -38.11 27.63 -38.81
C SER A 73 -37.40 26.29 -38.59
N ASP A 74 -36.30 26.30 -37.83
CA ASP A 74 -35.70 25.10 -37.26
C ASP A 74 -36.47 24.70 -35.99
N SER A 75 -37.42 23.78 -36.12
CA SER A 75 -38.05 23.10 -34.97
C SER A 75 -38.14 21.58 -35.08
N ASP A 76 -37.61 20.98 -36.16
CA ASP A 76 -37.83 19.55 -36.43
C ASP A 76 -36.55 18.68 -36.45
N GLN A 77 -35.38 19.23 -36.10
CA GLN A 77 -34.11 18.46 -36.09
C GLN A 77 -33.64 17.98 -34.70
N GLU A 78 -34.00 18.66 -33.61
CA GLU A 78 -33.56 18.25 -32.25
C GLU A 78 -34.28 17.00 -31.72
N SER A 79 -35.52 16.73 -32.13
CA SER A 79 -36.28 15.55 -31.66
C SER A 79 -35.79 14.22 -32.27
N SER A 80 -35.20 14.26 -33.47
CA SER A 80 -34.77 13.04 -34.17
C SER A 80 -33.44 12.48 -33.67
N ASP A 81 -32.59 13.32 -33.07
CA ASP A 81 -31.27 12.94 -32.59
C ASP A 81 -31.32 12.44 -31.14
N GLU A 82 -32.18 13.01 -30.28
CA GLU A 82 -32.46 12.47 -28.94
C GLU A 82 -33.10 11.06 -29.00
N GLU A 83 -34.01 10.82 -29.95
CA GLU A 83 -34.67 9.51 -30.09
C GLU A 83 -33.70 8.43 -30.64
N LYS A 84 -32.73 8.83 -31.47
CA LYS A 84 -31.64 7.95 -31.94
C LYS A 84 -30.63 7.65 -30.85
N GLU A 85 -30.27 8.64 -30.03
CA GLU A 85 -29.33 8.48 -28.91
C GLU A 85 -29.93 7.60 -27.80
N LYS A 86 -31.22 7.77 -27.51
CA LYS A 86 -31.97 6.92 -26.58
C LYS A 86 -32.06 5.46 -27.04
N LYS A 87 -32.41 5.22 -28.31
CA LYS A 87 -32.42 3.86 -28.92
C LYS A 87 -31.02 3.23 -28.98
N ALA A 88 -29.96 4.04 -29.15
CA ALA A 88 -28.58 3.56 -29.12
C ALA A 88 -28.13 3.15 -27.71
N ASN A 89 -28.51 3.91 -26.68
CA ASN A 89 -28.21 3.60 -25.28
C ASN A 89 -28.96 2.35 -24.80
N GLU A 90 -30.23 2.17 -25.17
CA GLU A 90 -31.03 0.98 -24.83
C GLU A 90 -30.49 -0.30 -25.50
N LEU A 91 -30.02 -0.21 -26.75
CA LEU A 91 -29.35 -1.33 -27.44
C LEU A 91 -28.03 -1.72 -26.75
N THR A 92 -27.28 -0.73 -26.27
CA THR A 92 -26.02 -0.92 -25.53
C THR A 92 -26.30 -1.60 -24.18
N GLN A 93 -27.40 -1.24 -23.53
CA GLN A 93 -27.85 -1.85 -22.29
C GLN A 93 -28.25 -3.33 -22.49
N GLY A 94 -29.04 -3.66 -23.52
CA GLY A 94 -29.42 -5.05 -23.80
C GLY A 94 -28.24 -5.96 -24.15
N GLN A 95 -27.26 -5.43 -24.89
CA GLN A 95 -26.00 -6.13 -25.17
C GLN A 95 -25.16 -6.33 -23.90
N GLN A 96 -25.16 -5.36 -22.98
CA GLN A 96 -24.47 -5.44 -21.71
C GLN A 96 -25.12 -6.45 -20.76
N GLU A 97 -26.45 -6.50 -20.69
CA GLU A 97 -27.21 -7.47 -19.91
C GLU A 97 -26.97 -8.91 -20.39
N LEU A 98 -27.02 -9.15 -21.71
CA LEU A 98 -26.74 -10.46 -22.30
C LEU A 98 -25.27 -10.89 -22.06
N THR A 99 -24.35 -9.92 -22.10
CA THR A 99 -22.92 -10.16 -21.84
C THR A 99 -22.66 -10.49 -20.37
N ASN A 100 -23.32 -9.79 -19.44
CA ASN A 100 -23.23 -10.05 -18.01
C ASN A 100 -23.82 -11.43 -17.67
N PHE A 101 -24.97 -11.76 -18.26
CA PHE A 101 -25.62 -13.06 -18.09
C PHE A 101 -24.73 -14.21 -18.60
N LYS A 102 -24.07 -14.02 -19.76
CA LYS A 102 -23.08 -14.98 -20.28
C LYS A 102 -21.89 -15.16 -19.33
N LYS A 103 -21.28 -14.06 -18.85
CA LYS A 103 -20.17 -14.13 -17.89
C LYS A 103 -20.55 -14.88 -16.62
N PHE A 104 -21.79 -14.74 -16.16
CA PHE A 104 -22.31 -15.45 -15.00
C PHE A 104 -22.44 -16.96 -15.26
N SER A 105 -23.00 -17.37 -16.41
CA SER A 105 -23.07 -18.77 -16.86
C SER A 105 -21.68 -19.40 -17.03
N ASP A 106 -20.74 -18.73 -17.69
CA ASP A 106 -19.35 -19.19 -17.85
C ASP A 106 -18.65 -19.42 -16.50
N SER A 107 -18.97 -18.58 -15.50
CA SER A 107 -18.49 -18.74 -14.12
C SER A 107 -19.05 -20.00 -13.43
N LEU A 108 -20.30 -20.39 -13.69
CA LEU A 108 -20.88 -21.63 -13.15
C LEU A 108 -20.20 -22.87 -13.75
N LEU A 109 -19.98 -22.87 -15.06
CA LEU A 109 -19.24 -23.95 -15.76
C LEU A 109 -17.81 -24.07 -15.25
N SER A 110 -17.12 -22.94 -15.05
CA SER A 110 -15.76 -22.94 -14.48
C SER A 110 -15.72 -23.53 -13.07
N LYS A 111 -16.77 -23.30 -12.26
CA LYS A 111 -16.90 -23.90 -10.93
C LYS A 111 -17.19 -25.41 -11.02
N SER A 112 -18.10 -25.84 -11.89
CA SER A 112 -18.38 -27.26 -12.13
C SER A 112 -17.10 -28.01 -12.56
N ALA A 113 -16.34 -27.48 -13.53
CA ALA A 113 -15.11 -28.10 -14.01
C ALA A 113 -14.04 -28.28 -12.91
N LYS A 114 -13.94 -27.32 -11.97
CA LYS A 114 -13.04 -27.42 -10.81
C LYS A 114 -13.49 -28.49 -9.83
N LEU A 115 -14.79 -28.66 -9.64
CA LEU A 115 -15.36 -29.69 -8.77
C LEU A 115 -15.23 -31.09 -9.38
N HIS A 116 -15.45 -31.23 -10.69
CA HIS A 116 -15.16 -32.47 -11.42
C HIS A 116 -13.70 -32.90 -11.29
N LYS A 117 -12.76 -31.96 -11.39
CA LYS A 117 -11.33 -32.25 -11.17
C LYS A 117 -11.08 -32.75 -9.73
N LEU A 118 -11.70 -32.12 -8.73
CA LEU A 118 -11.56 -32.54 -7.34
C LEU A 118 -12.21 -33.90 -7.07
N LEU A 119 -13.36 -34.19 -7.70
CA LEU A 119 -14.02 -35.50 -7.64
C LEU A 119 -13.10 -36.59 -8.18
N ALA A 120 -12.51 -36.39 -9.36
CA ALA A 120 -11.57 -37.34 -9.94
C ALA A 120 -10.35 -37.60 -9.05
N GLU A 121 -9.77 -36.55 -8.44
CA GLU A 121 -8.66 -36.67 -7.49
C GLU A 121 -9.05 -37.44 -6.22
N LEU A 122 -10.28 -37.25 -5.72
CA LEU A 122 -10.78 -37.95 -4.54
C LEU A 122 -11.12 -39.42 -4.83
N GLU A 123 -11.69 -39.72 -6.01
CA GLU A 123 -12.00 -41.08 -6.45
C GLU A 123 -10.74 -41.92 -6.66
N GLU A 124 -9.65 -41.32 -7.14
CA GLU A 124 -8.34 -41.97 -7.27
C GLU A 124 -7.74 -42.32 -5.89
N TYR A 125 -8.01 -41.50 -4.87
CA TYR A 125 -7.44 -41.66 -3.51
C TYR A 125 -8.25 -42.60 -2.60
N ILE A 126 -9.57 -42.73 -2.79
CA ILE A 126 -10.44 -43.55 -1.92
C ILE A 126 -10.04 -45.03 -1.80
N PRO A 127 -9.56 -45.72 -2.85
CA PRO A 127 -9.09 -47.09 -2.76
C PRO A 127 -7.95 -47.30 -1.75
N ASP A 128 -7.10 -46.29 -1.54
CA ASP A 128 -5.95 -46.33 -0.62
C ASP A 128 -6.34 -46.12 0.85
N ILE A 129 -7.61 -45.75 1.12
CA ILE A 129 -8.12 -45.58 2.48
C ILE A 129 -8.54 -46.95 3.06
N PRO A 130 -8.01 -47.34 4.24
CA PRO A 130 -8.44 -48.57 4.92
C PRO A 130 -9.94 -48.59 5.21
N ASP A 131 -10.54 -49.77 5.16
CA ASP A 131 -11.98 -49.93 5.39
C ASP A 131 -12.35 -49.53 6.84
N GLY A 132 -13.16 -48.48 6.98
CA GLY A 132 -13.46 -47.87 8.27
C GLY A 132 -14.37 -46.64 8.19
N ALA A 133 -14.44 -45.89 9.30
CA ALA A 133 -15.28 -44.69 9.39
C ALA A 133 -14.87 -43.59 8.40
N ASP A 134 -13.57 -43.47 8.11
CA ASP A 134 -13.02 -42.46 7.22
C ASP A 134 -13.32 -42.75 5.75
N LYS A 135 -13.24 -44.00 5.28
CA LYS A 135 -13.66 -44.39 3.93
C LYS A 135 -15.16 -44.15 3.71
N LYS A 136 -16.00 -44.43 4.72
CA LYS A 136 -17.44 -44.10 4.68
C LYS A 136 -17.70 -42.59 4.66
N LYS A 137 -16.81 -41.78 5.23
CA LYS A 137 -16.92 -40.32 5.22
C LYS A 137 -16.45 -39.73 3.88
N ALA A 138 -15.38 -40.27 3.30
CA ALA A 138 -14.89 -39.91 1.98
C ALA A 138 -15.94 -40.19 0.89
N ASN A 139 -16.52 -41.40 0.86
CA ASN A 139 -17.60 -41.75 -0.07
C ASN A 139 -18.85 -40.87 0.07
N ARG A 140 -19.22 -40.46 1.30
CA ARG A 140 -20.31 -39.51 1.53
C ARG A 140 -19.99 -38.09 1.03
N THR A 141 -18.71 -37.72 1.06
CA THR A 141 -18.25 -36.41 0.59
C THR A 141 -18.23 -36.37 -0.94
N VAL A 142 -17.78 -37.43 -1.61
CA VAL A 142 -17.88 -37.58 -3.07
C VAL A 142 -19.33 -37.47 -3.53
N LYS A 143 -20.24 -38.24 -2.93
CA LYS A 143 -21.66 -38.16 -3.28
C LYS A 143 -22.26 -36.76 -3.12
N ALA A 144 -21.92 -36.06 -2.04
CA ALA A 144 -22.37 -34.69 -1.82
C ALA A 144 -21.78 -33.71 -2.85
N LEU A 145 -20.57 -33.94 -3.35
CA LEU A 145 -19.94 -33.13 -4.39
C LEU A 145 -20.56 -33.42 -5.77
N GLU A 146 -20.87 -34.68 -6.08
CA GLU A 146 -21.61 -35.07 -7.30
C GLU A 146 -22.99 -34.39 -7.34
N ASP A 147 -23.73 -34.40 -6.23
CA ASP A 147 -25.04 -33.73 -6.12
C ASP A 147 -24.93 -32.22 -6.39
N VAL A 148 -23.88 -31.56 -5.88
CA VAL A 148 -23.63 -30.12 -6.11
C VAL A 148 -23.26 -29.83 -7.56
N VAL A 149 -22.44 -30.69 -8.18
CA VAL A 149 -22.06 -30.57 -9.59
C VAL A 149 -23.28 -30.71 -10.49
N GLY A 150 -24.14 -31.69 -10.24
CA GLY A 150 -25.39 -31.87 -10.99
C GLY A 150 -26.30 -30.63 -10.92
N VAL A 151 -26.45 -30.02 -9.75
CA VAL A 151 -27.24 -28.78 -9.59
C VAL A 151 -26.63 -27.61 -10.38
N LEU A 152 -25.30 -27.49 -10.41
CA LEU A 152 -24.63 -26.42 -11.17
C LEU A 152 -24.80 -26.58 -12.68
N GLU A 153 -24.77 -27.82 -13.17
CA GLU A 153 -24.95 -28.12 -14.60
C GLU A 153 -26.41 -27.93 -15.04
N ASP A 154 -27.37 -28.41 -14.25
CA ASP A 154 -28.81 -28.21 -14.48
C ASP A 154 -29.18 -26.72 -14.52
N GLU A 155 -28.66 -25.92 -13.59
CA GLU A 155 -28.90 -24.49 -13.57
C GLU A 155 -28.23 -23.78 -14.75
N ASN A 156 -27.05 -24.23 -15.17
CA ASN A 156 -26.39 -23.71 -16.35
C ASN A 156 -27.19 -24.00 -17.64
N GLU A 157 -27.78 -25.20 -17.76
CA GLU A 157 -28.65 -25.54 -18.89
C GLU A 157 -29.89 -24.64 -18.95
N LYS A 158 -30.52 -24.38 -17.79
CA LYS A 158 -31.67 -23.45 -17.69
C LYS A 158 -31.27 -22.02 -18.08
N MET A 159 -30.08 -21.59 -17.71
CA MET A 159 -29.54 -20.28 -18.08
C MET A 159 -29.33 -20.19 -19.59
N GLU A 160 -28.72 -21.19 -20.23
CA GLU A 160 -28.50 -21.18 -21.68
C GLU A 160 -29.82 -21.22 -22.47
N LYS A 161 -30.84 -21.96 -22.00
CA LYS A 161 -32.21 -21.89 -22.57
C LYS A 161 -32.80 -20.49 -22.47
N CYS A 162 -32.70 -19.85 -21.29
CA CYS A 162 -33.18 -18.48 -21.08
C CYS A 162 -32.46 -17.47 -21.96
N ARG A 163 -31.14 -17.63 -22.12
CA ARG A 163 -30.31 -16.81 -23.01
C ARG A 163 -30.70 -16.96 -24.48
N ALA A 164 -30.96 -18.18 -24.94
CA ALA A 164 -31.40 -18.44 -26.30
C ALA A 164 -32.77 -17.79 -26.59
N GLU A 165 -33.70 -17.87 -25.64
CA GLU A 165 -35.01 -17.21 -25.73
C GLU A 165 -34.91 -15.67 -25.72
N CYS A 166 -33.91 -15.12 -25.02
CA CYS A 166 -33.66 -13.69 -24.94
C CYS A 166 -32.63 -13.17 -25.96
N ALA A 167 -32.21 -13.99 -26.93
CA ALA A 167 -31.21 -13.60 -27.93
C ALA A 167 -31.66 -12.41 -28.80
N GLN A 168 -32.98 -12.20 -28.90
CA GLN A 168 -33.60 -11.09 -29.62
C GLN A 168 -33.35 -9.71 -28.98
N LEU A 169 -32.80 -9.63 -27.77
CA LEU A 169 -32.34 -8.37 -27.15
C LEU A 169 -31.25 -7.66 -27.96
N THR A 170 -30.65 -8.35 -28.93
CA THR A 170 -29.69 -7.78 -29.87
C THR A 170 -30.33 -7.17 -31.13
N ASN A 171 -31.65 -7.33 -31.31
CA ASN A 171 -32.40 -6.83 -32.47
C ASN A 171 -32.78 -5.35 -32.31
N LYS A 172 -32.33 -4.52 -33.26
CA LYS A 172 -32.55 -3.07 -33.26
C LYS A 172 -34.01 -2.63 -33.44
N SER A 173 -34.90 -3.55 -33.83
CA SER A 173 -36.32 -3.28 -34.10
C SER A 173 -37.26 -3.83 -33.02
N LEU A 174 -36.73 -4.22 -31.85
CA LEU A 174 -37.52 -4.82 -30.78
C LEU A 174 -38.39 -3.76 -30.06
N PRO A 175 -39.70 -3.99 -29.86
CA PRO A 175 -40.56 -3.06 -29.11
C PRO A 175 -40.11 -2.87 -27.64
N GLU A 176 -40.23 -1.66 -27.09
CA GLU A 176 -39.73 -1.30 -25.74
C GLU A 176 -40.33 -2.17 -24.62
N GLU A 177 -41.63 -2.48 -24.71
CA GLU A 177 -42.32 -3.37 -23.77
C GLU A 177 -41.77 -4.81 -23.82
N GLU A 178 -41.39 -5.26 -25.02
CA GLU A 178 -40.82 -6.59 -25.20
C GLU A 178 -39.35 -6.65 -24.73
N PHE A 179 -38.59 -5.56 -24.90
CA PHE A 179 -37.25 -5.40 -24.34
C PHE A 179 -37.26 -5.50 -22.81
N LYS A 180 -38.10 -4.70 -22.13
CA LYS A 180 -38.23 -4.73 -20.66
C LYS A 180 -38.64 -6.10 -20.15
N ARG A 181 -39.53 -6.79 -20.86
CA ARG A 181 -39.95 -8.16 -20.53
C ARG A 181 -38.80 -9.16 -20.60
N LEU A 182 -37.99 -9.12 -21.67
CA LEU A 182 -36.87 -10.04 -21.86
C LEU A 182 -35.69 -9.74 -20.91
N ALA A 183 -35.38 -8.47 -20.68
CA ALA A 183 -34.38 -8.02 -19.70
C ALA A 183 -34.74 -8.49 -18.28
N GLY A 184 -35.99 -8.26 -17.85
CA GLY A 184 -36.50 -8.75 -16.57
C GLY A 184 -36.51 -10.27 -16.45
N LYS A 185 -36.68 -11.00 -17.57
CA LYS A 185 -36.57 -12.47 -17.61
C LYS A 185 -35.15 -12.95 -17.35
N LEU A 186 -34.12 -12.31 -17.93
CA LEU A 186 -32.71 -12.61 -17.67
C LEU A 186 -32.35 -12.34 -16.20
N ASP A 187 -32.70 -11.17 -15.68
CA ASP A 187 -32.40 -10.82 -14.28
C ASP A 187 -33.11 -11.77 -13.31
N GLY A 188 -34.40 -12.06 -13.55
CA GLY A 188 -35.16 -13.01 -12.75
C GLY A 188 -34.58 -14.43 -12.79
N GLN A 189 -34.07 -14.89 -13.93
CA GLN A 189 -33.42 -16.20 -14.03
C GLN A 189 -32.06 -16.21 -13.29
N MET A 190 -31.26 -15.15 -13.42
CA MET A 190 -29.99 -15.02 -12.72
C MET A 190 -30.17 -15.00 -11.19
N GLN A 191 -31.20 -14.31 -10.70
CA GLN A 191 -31.56 -14.31 -9.27
C GLN A 191 -32.01 -15.69 -8.79
N LYS A 192 -32.89 -16.38 -9.54
CA LYS A 192 -33.33 -17.75 -9.21
C LYS A 192 -32.16 -18.71 -9.13
N THR A 193 -31.28 -18.71 -10.13
CA THR A 193 -30.09 -19.56 -10.14
C THR A 193 -29.14 -19.22 -8.99
N THR A 194 -28.99 -17.94 -8.63
CA THR A 194 -28.21 -17.53 -7.46
C THR A 194 -28.78 -18.10 -6.16
N VAL A 195 -30.11 -18.07 -5.99
CA VAL A 195 -30.77 -18.63 -4.80
C VAL A 195 -30.62 -20.15 -4.76
N THR A 196 -30.89 -20.84 -5.88
CA THR A 196 -30.78 -22.31 -5.97
C THR A 196 -29.36 -22.79 -5.69
N THR A 197 -28.35 -22.15 -6.30
CA THR A 197 -26.94 -22.52 -6.09
C THR A 197 -26.48 -22.24 -4.66
N ASN A 198 -26.90 -21.12 -4.06
CA ASN A 198 -26.57 -20.83 -2.65
C ASN A 198 -27.27 -21.76 -1.65
N ALA A 199 -28.43 -22.32 -2.00
CA ALA A 199 -29.14 -23.29 -1.15
C ALA A 199 -28.47 -24.68 -1.15
N HIS A 200 -27.80 -25.05 -2.25
CA HIS A 200 -27.19 -26.37 -2.43
C HIS A 200 -25.68 -26.40 -2.17
N VAL A 201 -24.98 -25.27 -2.20
CA VAL A 201 -23.56 -25.19 -1.80
C VAL A 201 -23.47 -25.07 -0.27
N PRO A 202 -23.00 -26.09 0.47
CA PRO A 202 -22.90 -26.02 1.92
C PRO A 202 -21.86 -24.97 2.33
N GLN A 203 -22.20 -24.06 3.26
CA GLN A 203 -21.28 -23.05 3.82
C GLN A 203 -20.06 -23.65 4.56
N SER A 204 -19.96 -24.97 4.66
CA SER A 204 -18.99 -25.70 5.49
C SER A 204 -17.91 -26.47 4.71
N VAL A 205 -17.94 -26.52 3.38
CA VAL A 205 -16.92 -27.23 2.60
C VAL A 205 -16.01 -26.23 1.89
N SER A 206 -14.94 -25.84 2.57
CA SER A 206 -13.83 -25.07 1.97
C SER A 206 -13.11 -25.95 0.97
N ILE A 207 -13.13 -25.57 -0.31
CA ILE A 207 -12.36 -26.23 -1.39
C ILE A 207 -10.85 -26.30 -1.03
N LEU A 208 -10.34 -25.30 -0.30
CA LEU A 208 -8.97 -25.26 0.22
C LEU A 208 -8.71 -26.30 1.33
N ASP A 209 -9.72 -26.63 2.14
CA ASP A 209 -9.60 -27.64 3.21
C ASP A 209 -9.63 -29.07 2.64
N LEU A 210 -10.17 -29.26 1.44
CA LEU A 210 -10.13 -30.55 0.73
C LEU A 210 -8.83 -30.69 -0.08
N GLN A 211 -8.40 -29.63 -0.77
CA GLN A 211 -7.13 -29.63 -1.52
C GLN A 211 -5.91 -29.86 -0.63
N SER A 212 -5.91 -29.31 0.59
CA SER A 212 -4.83 -29.54 1.57
C SER A 212 -4.75 -30.99 2.06
N LYS A 213 -5.87 -31.72 2.10
CA LYS A 213 -5.91 -33.12 2.54
C LYS A 213 -5.52 -34.13 1.46
N VAL A 214 -5.65 -33.77 0.18
CA VAL A 214 -5.24 -34.61 -0.96
C VAL A 214 -3.72 -34.53 -1.21
N GLN A 215 -3.06 -33.45 -0.76
CA GLN A 215 -1.62 -33.23 -0.97
C GLN A 215 -0.72 -33.96 0.04
N GLU A 216 -1.26 -34.58 1.09
CA GLU A 216 -0.50 -35.41 2.04
C GLU A 216 -0.42 -36.87 1.54
N LYS A 217 0.49 -37.18 0.60
CA LYS A 217 0.87 -38.58 0.32
C LYS A 217 1.89 -39.06 1.37
N PRO A 218 1.65 -40.19 2.08
CA PRO A 218 2.69 -40.83 2.88
C PRO A 218 3.50 -41.80 2.01
N GLY A 219 4.81 -41.57 1.89
CA GLY A 219 5.75 -42.54 1.35
C GLY A 219 6.53 -42.08 0.11
N ALA A 220 7.54 -41.23 0.33
CA ALA A 220 8.68 -41.13 -0.58
C ALA A 220 9.93 -41.49 0.25
N VAL A 221 10.46 -42.68 0.01
CA VAL A 221 11.74 -43.16 0.56
C VAL A 221 12.85 -42.32 -0.08
N LEU A 222 13.59 -41.57 0.74
CA LEU A 222 14.81 -40.86 0.35
C LEU A 222 16.02 -41.80 0.50
N GLU A 223 16.74 -42.04 -0.60
CA GLU A 223 18.05 -42.69 -0.59
C GLU A 223 19.14 -41.79 0.04
N PRO A 224 20.23 -42.37 0.59
CA PRO A 224 21.21 -41.61 1.36
C PRO A 224 22.22 -40.84 0.49
N LEU A 225 22.54 -39.63 0.94
CA LEU A 225 23.53 -38.69 0.42
C LEU A 225 24.95 -39.28 0.36
N PRO A 226 25.80 -38.86 -0.60
CA PRO A 226 27.24 -38.89 -0.44
C PRO A 226 27.81 -37.56 0.09
N ALA A 227 28.56 -37.72 1.18
CA ALA A 227 29.66 -36.95 1.75
C ALA A 227 29.93 -35.48 1.32
N CYS A 228 29.74 -34.59 2.30
CA CYS A 228 30.66 -33.56 2.79
C CYS A 228 31.70 -32.96 1.83
N SER A 229 31.57 -31.65 1.57
CA SER A 229 32.73 -30.75 1.59
C SER A 229 32.29 -29.33 1.99
N ASP A 230 32.96 -28.82 3.01
CA ASP A 230 32.77 -27.52 3.65
C ASP A 230 32.87 -26.36 2.67
N THR A 231 31.97 -25.37 2.80
CA THR A 231 32.36 -23.94 2.80
C THR A 231 31.25 -23.09 3.42
N HIS A 232 31.63 -22.34 4.45
CA HIS A 232 30.79 -21.42 5.21
C HIS A 232 30.08 -20.37 4.33
N SER A 233 28.75 -20.40 4.33
CA SER A 233 27.91 -19.24 4.03
C SER A 233 26.64 -19.33 4.87
N THR A 234 26.74 -19.03 6.16
CA THR A 234 25.55 -18.93 7.02
C THR A 234 24.74 -17.71 6.63
N LYS A 235 23.76 -17.89 5.73
CA LYS A 235 22.52 -17.10 5.79
C LYS A 235 21.99 -17.21 7.22
N PRO A 236 21.52 -16.12 7.85
CA PRO A 236 20.74 -16.26 9.07
C PRO A 236 19.54 -17.16 8.74
N PRO A 237 19.20 -18.16 9.58
CA PRO A 237 18.04 -18.98 9.33
C PRO A 237 16.81 -18.07 9.22
N GLU A 238 16.10 -18.19 8.10
CA GLU A 238 14.76 -17.63 7.95
C GLU A 238 13.91 -18.27 9.06
N LEU A 239 13.67 -17.54 10.15
CA LEU A 239 12.66 -17.93 11.12
C LEU A 239 11.30 -17.76 10.43
N GLU A 240 10.86 -18.83 9.77
CA GLU A 240 9.45 -19.02 9.44
C GLU A 240 8.64 -18.95 10.74
N SER A 241 7.49 -18.28 10.70
CA SER A 241 6.58 -18.20 11.84
C SER A 241 6.04 -19.59 12.17
N ALA A 242 6.74 -20.33 13.03
CA ALA A 242 6.33 -21.64 13.49
C ALA A 242 5.08 -21.50 14.38
N ALA A 243 3.96 -22.08 13.96
CA ALA A 243 2.81 -22.24 14.86
C ALA A 243 3.24 -23.06 16.08
N CYS A 244 2.58 -22.90 17.24
CA CYS A 244 2.90 -23.70 18.43
C CYS A 244 2.86 -25.22 18.15
N LYS A 245 2.01 -25.68 17.23
CA LYS A 245 2.02 -27.07 16.74
C LYS A 245 3.37 -27.49 16.16
N HIS A 246 3.94 -26.65 15.30
CA HIS A 246 5.24 -26.91 14.70
C HIS A 246 6.36 -26.94 15.74
N VAL A 247 6.27 -26.10 16.78
CA VAL A 247 7.20 -26.14 17.93
C VAL A 247 7.12 -27.49 18.65
N VAL A 248 5.91 -28.00 18.87
CA VAL A 248 5.68 -29.32 19.48
C VAL A 248 6.22 -30.43 18.57
N GLU A 249 5.86 -30.43 17.28
CA GLU A 249 6.32 -31.42 16.31
C GLU A 249 7.85 -31.46 16.21
N THR A 250 8.48 -30.29 16.14
CA THR A 250 9.94 -30.17 16.10
C THR A 250 10.58 -30.70 17.39
N ALA A 251 10.00 -30.40 18.55
CA ALA A 251 10.49 -30.92 19.82
C ALA A 251 10.32 -32.44 19.91
N SER A 252 9.17 -32.97 19.47
CA SER A 252 8.89 -34.41 19.42
C SER A 252 9.83 -35.15 18.48
N ALA A 253 10.11 -34.59 17.29
CA ALA A 253 11.07 -35.14 16.35
C ALA A 253 12.47 -35.17 16.94
N ALA A 254 12.94 -34.06 17.52
CA ALA A 254 14.27 -33.98 18.13
C ALA A 254 14.46 -35.01 19.26
N VAL A 255 13.45 -35.17 20.13
CA VAL A 255 13.50 -36.16 21.22
C VAL A 255 13.38 -37.60 20.72
N ALA A 256 12.69 -37.84 19.60
CA ALA A 256 12.60 -39.16 18.99
C ALA A 256 13.90 -39.56 18.27
N GLU A 257 14.59 -38.61 17.65
CA GLU A 257 15.89 -38.82 16.99
C GLU A 257 17.02 -39.12 17.98
N ASP A 258 16.99 -38.51 19.17
CA ASP A 258 17.98 -38.73 20.24
C ASP A 258 17.34 -38.90 21.64
N PRO A 259 16.69 -40.04 21.93
CA PRO A 259 15.94 -40.22 23.18
C PRO A 259 16.80 -40.13 24.46
N GLU A 260 18.05 -40.60 24.36
CA GLU A 260 19.05 -40.58 25.44
C GLU A 260 19.88 -39.28 25.45
N GLY A 261 19.66 -38.40 24.47
CA GLY A 261 20.31 -37.11 24.34
C GLY A 261 20.13 -36.20 25.55
N GLY A 262 21.13 -35.36 25.79
CA GLY A 262 21.13 -34.32 26.84
C GLY A 262 20.16 -33.16 26.60
N HIS A 263 18.96 -33.42 26.06
CA HIS A 263 17.93 -32.43 25.80
C HIS A 263 17.50 -31.70 27.08
N THR A 264 17.24 -30.41 26.95
CA THR A 264 16.77 -29.59 28.08
C THR A 264 15.40 -30.08 28.58
N PRO A 265 15.09 -29.88 29.88
CA PRO A 265 13.76 -30.21 30.41
C PRO A 265 12.62 -29.50 29.66
N ALA A 266 12.87 -28.27 29.18
CA ALA A 266 11.91 -27.53 28.37
C ALA A 266 11.60 -28.24 27.05
N LEU A 267 12.62 -28.73 26.33
CA LEU A 267 12.43 -29.43 25.06
C LEU A 267 11.66 -30.76 25.25
N ARG A 268 12.00 -31.53 26.29
CA ARG A 268 11.29 -32.78 26.63
C ARG A 268 9.83 -32.52 27.02
N GLU A 269 9.56 -31.43 27.73
CA GLU A 269 8.18 -31.07 28.07
C GLU A 269 7.40 -30.59 26.84
N LEU A 270 8.02 -29.81 25.95
CA LEU A 270 7.43 -29.42 24.67
C LEU A 270 7.08 -30.64 23.82
N SER A 271 7.96 -31.64 23.73
CA SER A 271 7.70 -32.87 22.96
C SER A 271 6.51 -33.68 23.48
N SER A 272 6.13 -33.46 24.74
CA SER A 272 5.01 -34.15 25.41
C SER A 272 3.69 -33.36 25.34
N VAL A 273 3.71 -32.14 24.81
CA VAL A 273 2.49 -31.33 24.65
C VAL A 273 1.60 -31.98 23.58
N SER A 274 0.29 -32.09 23.85
CA SER A 274 -0.66 -32.56 22.83
C SER A 274 -0.77 -31.56 21.68
N LEU A 275 -0.76 -32.05 20.44
CA LEU A 275 -0.97 -31.22 19.25
C LEU A 275 -2.34 -30.54 19.22
N THR A 276 -3.36 -31.10 19.91
CA THR A 276 -4.68 -30.48 20.06
C THR A 276 -4.63 -29.23 20.93
N ASP A 277 -3.72 -29.21 21.91
CA ASP A 277 -3.58 -28.16 22.91
C ASP A 277 -2.26 -27.39 22.75
N ALA A 278 -1.65 -27.46 21.56
CA ALA A 278 -0.30 -26.96 21.33
C ALA A 278 -0.12 -25.49 21.74
N GLU A 279 -1.09 -24.62 21.46
CA GLU A 279 -1.02 -23.21 21.84
C GLU A 279 -0.92 -23.06 23.37
N THR A 280 -1.90 -23.58 24.11
CA THR A 280 -1.93 -23.49 25.58
C THR A 280 -0.73 -24.21 26.22
N GLY A 281 -0.37 -25.38 25.70
CA GLY A 281 0.73 -26.20 26.19
C GLY A 281 2.08 -25.54 25.99
N VAL A 282 2.40 -25.07 24.79
CA VAL A 282 3.66 -24.38 24.49
C VAL A 282 3.80 -23.12 25.34
N HIS A 283 2.77 -22.27 25.43
CA HIS A 283 2.83 -21.08 26.29
C HIS A 283 2.98 -21.41 27.78
N ARG A 284 2.39 -22.51 28.25
CA ARG A 284 2.61 -23.00 29.63
C ARG A 284 4.06 -23.39 29.85
N VAL A 285 4.65 -24.17 28.93
CA VAL A 285 6.05 -24.58 29.00
C VAL A 285 6.97 -23.36 28.93
N PHE A 286 6.74 -22.45 27.97
CA PHE A 286 7.53 -21.23 27.85
C PHE A 286 7.49 -20.37 29.12
N ARG A 287 6.32 -20.22 29.76
CA ARG A 287 6.24 -19.51 31.05
C ARG A 287 6.99 -20.23 32.15
N LYS A 288 6.85 -21.55 32.26
CA LYS A 288 7.51 -22.38 33.28
C LYS A 288 9.04 -22.24 33.22
N TYR A 289 9.60 -22.17 32.02
CA TYR A 289 11.05 -22.06 31.81
C TYR A 289 11.54 -20.63 31.52
N GLY A 290 10.69 -19.61 31.69
CA GLY A 290 11.08 -18.20 31.49
C GLY A 290 11.42 -17.83 30.04
N LEU A 291 10.90 -18.57 29.07
CA LEU A 291 11.06 -18.35 27.62
C LEU A 291 9.96 -17.45 27.03
N ALA A 292 8.91 -17.13 27.81
CA ALA A 292 7.89 -16.17 27.42
C ALA A 292 8.29 -14.74 27.84
N ALA A 293 7.94 -13.75 27.01
CA ALA A 293 8.03 -12.36 27.42
C ALA A 293 7.02 -12.10 28.56
N ASP A 294 7.51 -11.62 29.70
CA ASP A 294 6.69 -11.28 30.87
C ASP A 294 6.03 -9.90 30.69
N LEU A 295 5.17 -9.80 29.67
CA LEU A 295 4.40 -8.60 29.36
C LEU A 295 2.95 -8.77 29.82
N PRO A 296 2.46 -7.93 30.75
CA PRO A 296 1.10 -8.05 31.27
C PRO A 296 0.07 -7.64 30.21
N LEU A 297 -0.85 -8.56 29.89
CA LEU A 297 -1.99 -8.26 29.03
C LEU A 297 -3.03 -7.45 29.81
N LYS A 298 -3.29 -6.22 29.38
CA LYS A 298 -4.29 -5.34 29.98
C LYS A 298 -5.65 -5.53 29.33
N ARG A 299 -6.70 -5.04 30.02
CA ARG A 299 -8.10 -5.18 29.62
C ARG A 299 -8.74 -3.80 29.56
N ALA A 300 -9.40 -3.49 28.45
CA ALA A 300 -10.14 -2.25 28.26
C ALA A 300 -11.62 -2.56 28.01
N VAL A 301 -12.50 -1.68 28.48
CA VAL A 301 -13.94 -1.75 28.22
C VAL A 301 -14.22 -1.07 26.89
N ILE A 302 -14.48 -1.82 25.84
CA ILE A 302 -14.77 -1.27 24.51
C ILE A 302 -16.23 -1.46 24.07
N GLY A 303 -16.95 -2.34 24.76
CA GLY A 303 -18.36 -2.63 24.52
C GLY A 303 -18.92 -3.57 25.59
N PRO A 304 -20.16 -4.05 25.42
CA PRO A 304 -20.78 -5.00 26.34
C PRO A 304 -20.23 -6.43 26.19
N GLY A 305 -20.54 -7.30 27.17
CA GLY A 305 -20.22 -8.73 27.11
C GLY A 305 -18.71 -9.01 27.01
N PRO A 306 -18.24 -9.84 26.07
CA PRO A 306 -16.81 -10.12 25.89
C PRO A 306 -15.95 -8.88 25.64
N LEU A 307 -16.56 -7.79 25.14
CA LEU A 307 -15.88 -6.52 24.87
C LEU A 307 -15.68 -5.65 26.12
N ALA A 308 -16.23 -6.05 27.26
CA ALA A 308 -15.97 -5.38 28.54
C ALA A 308 -14.54 -5.64 29.04
N ALA A 309 -13.86 -6.64 28.48
CA ALA A 309 -12.49 -7.00 28.83
C ALA A 309 -11.65 -7.27 27.56
N PHE A 310 -11.60 -6.29 26.66
CA PHE A 310 -10.84 -6.42 25.42
C PHE A 310 -9.33 -6.36 25.70
N PRO A 311 -8.55 -7.32 25.19
CA PRO A 311 -7.12 -7.40 25.46
C PRO A 311 -6.32 -6.34 24.70
N TYR A 312 -5.36 -5.70 25.37
CA TYR A 312 -4.36 -4.85 24.74
C TYR A 312 -3.06 -4.85 25.55
N LEU A 313 -1.97 -4.42 24.92
CA LEU A 313 -0.66 -4.26 25.56
C LEU A 313 -0.38 -2.77 25.75
N LYS A 314 0.10 -2.40 26.94
CA LYS A 314 0.64 -1.06 27.17
C LYS A 314 2.05 -1.01 26.63
N PHE A 315 2.36 0.03 25.87
CA PHE A 315 3.71 0.24 25.39
C PHE A 315 4.66 0.59 26.54
N SER A 316 4.16 1.23 27.61
CA SER A 316 4.97 1.47 28.81
C SER A 316 5.41 0.19 29.53
N ASP A 317 4.60 -0.87 29.47
CA ASP A 317 4.99 -2.19 29.98
C ASP A 317 6.07 -2.82 29.08
N CYS A 318 6.01 -2.61 27.76
CA CYS A 318 7.10 -2.98 26.83
C CYS A 318 8.38 -2.22 27.15
N VAL A 319 8.32 -0.89 27.36
CA VAL A 319 9.49 -0.08 27.73
C VAL A 319 10.09 -0.57 29.04
N ARG A 320 9.26 -0.85 30.07
CA ARG A 320 9.74 -1.42 31.33
C ARG A 320 10.45 -2.75 31.10
N TYR A 321 9.85 -3.65 30.32
CA TYR A 321 10.46 -4.93 29.98
C TYR A 321 11.85 -4.76 29.34
N LEU A 322 12.01 -3.81 28.41
CA LEU A 322 13.29 -3.53 27.76
C LEU A 322 14.33 -2.94 28.73
N ILE A 323 13.91 -2.08 29.65
CA ILE A 323 14.78 -1.55 30.71
C ILE A 323 15.31 -2.70 31.57
N GLU A 324 14.42 -3.54 32.09
CA GLU A 324 14.78 -4.64 32.99
C GLU A 324 15.69 -5.69 32.31
N ARG A 325 15.55 -5.87 31.00
CA ARG A 325 16.37 -6.79 30.20
C ARG A 325 17.63 -6.15 29.62
N LYS A 326 17.87 -4.86 29.82
CA LYS A 326 18.96 -4.09 29.19
C LYS A 326 18.93 -4.19 27.66
N GLN A 327 17.73 -4.10 27.08
CA GLN A 327 17.44 -4.26 25.65
C GLN A 327 16.87 -2.98 25.00
N LEU A 328 17.15 -1.80 25.57
CA LEU A 328 16.69 -0.51 25.02
C LEU A 328 17.14 -0.24 23.58
N GLY A 329 18.20 -0.91 23.11
CA GLY A 329 18.67 -0.84 21.73
C GLY A 329 17.64 -1.32 20.70
N GLN A 330 16.60 -2.03 21.11
CA GLN A 330 15.44 -2.31 20.26
C GLN A 330 14.63 -1.05 19.88
N LEU A 331 14.73 0.03 20.66
CA LEU A 331 14.07 1.32 20.42
C LEU A 331 15.00 2.42 19.92
N CYS A 332 16.32 2.29 20.09
CA CYS A 332 17.27 3.35 19.72
C CYS A 332 18.56 2.88 19.04
N GLY A 333 18.76 1.58 18.87
CA GLY A 333 19.94 1.03 18.19
C GLY A 333 21.21 0.91 19.04
N THR A 334 21.14 1.13 20.36
CA THR A 334 22.20 0.82 21.33
C THR A 334 21.64 0.41 22.69
N ASN A 335 22.25 -0.59 23.35
CA ASN A 335 21.91 -0.98 24.73
C ASN A 335 22.78 -0.26 25.77
N ASP A 336 23.81 0.46 25.33
CA ASP A 336 24.71 1.20 26.19
C ASP A 336 24.12 2.58 26.54
N ILE A 337 23.98 2.86 27.82
CA ILE A 337 23.29 4.05 28.31
C ILE A 337 24.08 5.33 28.01
N GLU A 338 25.41 5.29 28.10
CA GLU A 338 26.25 6.45 27.81
C GLU A 338 26.18 6.82 26.32
N GLN A 339 26.29 5.82 25.45
CA GLN A 339 26.09 5.99 24.01
C GLN A 339 24.67 6.46 23.67
N MET A 340 23.66 5.92 24.35
CA MET A 340 22.28 6.36 24.18
C MET A 340 22.13 7.84 24.53
N ASN A 341 22.73 8.30 25.64
CA ASN A 341 22.67 9.70 26.04
C ASN A 341 23.27 10.63 24.98
N VAL A 342 24.43 10.26 24.42
CA VAL A 342 25.08 11.02 23.34
C VAL A 342 24.22 11.02 22.07
N LEU A 343 23.68 9.86 21.69
CA LEU A 343 22.82 9.70 20.52
C LEU A 343 21.54 10.53 20.62
N LEU A 344 20.83 10.43 21.75
CA LEU A 344 19.58 11.15 21.97
C LEU A 344 19.82 12.67 22.06
N SER A 345 20.91 13.10 22.69
CA SER A 345 21.26 14.53 22.73
C SER A 345 21.44 15.11 21.33
N GLU A 346 22.15 14.40 20.45
CA GLU A 346 22.34 14.84 19.06
C GLU A 346 21.05 14.75 18.25
N PHE A 347 20.25 13.69 18.42
CA PHE A 347 18.94 13.55 17.79
C PHE A 347 18.04 14.74 18.12
N TRP A 348 17.87 15.05 19.41
CA TRP A 348 16.99 16.14 19.84
C TRP A 348 17.51 17.51 19.44
N ARG A 349 18.84 17.71 19.42
CA ARG A 349 19.47 18.92 18.89
C ARG A 349 19.09 19.14 17.42
N ARG A 350 19.17 18.09 16.59
CA ARG A 350 18.77 18.17 15.17
C ARG A 350 17.27 18.33 15.02
N TYR A 351 16.48 17.58 15.78
CA TYR A 351 15.03 17.63 15.72
C TYR A 351 14.49 19.03 16.06
N LYS A 352 15.08 19.72 17.03
CA LYS A 352 14.74 21.12 17.37
C LYS A 352 14.95 22.11 16.22
N LEU A 353 15.91 21.85 15.33
CA LEU A 353 16.12 22.68 14.13
C LEU A 353 15.05 22.41 13.05
N VAL A 354 14.51 21.19 13.02
CA VAL A 354 13.46 20.80 12.07
C VAL A 354 12.07 21.22 12.55
N GLU A 355 11.79 21.02 13.84
CA GLU A 355 10.51 21.32 14.49
C GLU A 355 10.72 22.23 15.72
N PRO A 356 11.04 23.52 15.52
CA PRO A 356 11.30 24.46 16.62
C PRO A 356 10.06 24.76 17.48
N GLU A 357 8.85 24.58 16.92
CA GLU A 357 7.56 24.83 17.59
C GLU A 357 6.98 23.59 18.29
N HIS A 358 7.76 22.52 18.42
CA HIS A 358 7.33 21.30 19.11
C HIS A 358 7.19 21.54 20.63
N GLU A 359 6.07 21.13 21.21
CA GLU A 359 5.74 21.39 22.63
C GLU A 359 6.70 20.73 23.63
N LEU A 360 7.42 19.68 23.18
CA LEU A 360 8.49 19.02 23.94
C LEU A 360 9.52 20.02 24.51
N TRP A 361 9.83 21.10 23.80
CA TRP A 361 10.85 22.05 24.23
C TRP A 361 10.45 22.80 25.50
N ALA A 362 9.16 23.06 25.69
CA ALA A 362 8.65 23.66 26.92
C ALA A 362 8.79 22.69 28.10
N LEU A 363 8.50 21.39 27.88
CA LEU A 363 8.65 20.35 28.90
C LEU A 363 10.12 20.18 29.32
N ALA A 364 11.04 20.17 28.35
CA ALA A 364 12.47 20.07 28.60
C ALA A 364 13.00 21.32 29.33
N ALA A 365 12.59 22.53 28.91
CA ALA A 365 12.98 23.78 29.57
C ALA A 365 12.45 23.88 31.02
N ALA A 366 11.29 23.29 31.29
CA ALA A 366 10.71 23.20 32.64
C ALA A 366 11.30 22.05 33.48
N ASN A 367 12.34 21.36 33.01
CA ASN A 367 12.95 20.18 33.65
C ASN A 367 11.96 19.05 33.97
N GLN A 368 10.88 18.94 33.19
CA GLN A 368 9.89 17.85 33.33
C GLN A 368 10.36 16.59 32.60
N VAL A 369 11.22 16.75 31.59
CA VAL A 369 11.76 15.68 30.76
C VAL A 369 13.25 15.92 30.56
N ASP A 370 14.05 14.85 30.68
CA ASP A 370 15.47 14.88 30.38
C ASP A 370 15.74 14.29 28.99
N LEU A 371 16.13 15.14 28.04
CA LEU A 371 16.30 14.76 26.64
C LEU A 371 17.36 13.67 26.44
N LYS A 372 18.36 13.55 27.32
CA LYS A 372 19.36 12.48 27.20
C LYS A 372 18.79 11.08 27.49
N PHE A 373 17.64 11.01 28.19
CA PHE A 373 16.93 9.78 28.52
C PHE A 373 15.54 9.72 27.87
N CYS A 374 15.30 10.56 26.86
CA CYS A 374 14.02 10.69 26.20
C CYS A 374 14.04 10.01 24.83
N LEU A 375 13.35 8.88 24.71
CA LEU A 375 13.30 8.11 23.47
C LEU A 375 12.26 8.67 22.49
N PRO A 376 12.64 8.97 21.24
CA PRO A 376 11.68 9.29 20.19
C PRO A 376 11.02 8.01 19.66
N ILE A 377 9.69 7.96 19.68
CA ILE A 377 8.92 6.81 19.19
C ILE A 377 7.88 7.23 18.16
N TYR A 378 7.52 6.29 17.29
CA TYR A 378 6.39 6.39 16.40
C TYR A 378 5.39 5.29 16.74
N SER A 379 4.10 5.60 16.62
CA SER A 379 3.10 4.56 16.43
C SER A 379 2.92 4.28 14.94
N HIS A 380 2.50 3.07 14.63
CA HIS A 380 2.14 2.66 13.28
C HIS A 380 0.76 2.03 13.29
N THR A 381 -0.08 2.48 12.36
CA THR A 381 -1.43 1.99 12.17
C THR A 381 -1.61 1.48 10.76
N ASP A 382 -2.12 0.25 10.62
CA ASP A 382 -2.32 -0.38 9.31
C ASP A 382 -3.60 -1.21 9.24
N GLU A 383 -3.98 -1.57 8.02
CA GLU A 383 -5.12 -2.41 7.69
C GLU A 383 -4.65 -3.69 7.00
N GLY A 384 -4.52 -4.75 7.79
CA GLY A 384 -4.13 -6.06 7.31
C GLY A 384 -5.32 -6.91 6.88
N ARG A 385 -5.01 -8.11 6.40
CA ARG A 385 -5.99 -9.19 6.19
C ARG A 385 -5.53 -10.45 6.90
N THR A 386 -6.46 -11.13 7.56
CA THR A 386 -6.19 -12.44 8.18
C THR A 386 -5.88 -13.48 7.11
N LEU A 387 -5.41 -14.67 7.53
CA LEU A 387 -5.26 -15.82 6.63
C LEU A 387 -6.56 -16.15 5.87
N LYS A 388 -7.72 -15.93 6.49
CA LYS A 388 -9.06 -16.06 5.87
C LYS A 388 -9.50 -14.81 5.11
N LYS A 389 -8.56 -13.93 4.74
CA LYS A 389 -8.75 -12.67 4.00
C LYS A 389 -9.69 -11.66 4.68
N LYS A 390 -10.02 -11.83 5.97
CA LYS A 390 -10.85 -10.87 6.72
C LYS A 390 -10.02 -9.64 7.09
N PRO A 391 -10.49 -8.42 6.83
CA PRO A 391 -9.74 -7.22 7.18
C PRO A 391 -9.65 -7.03 8.70
N PHE A 392 -8.51 -6.53 9.16
CA PHE A 392 -8.28 -6.13 10.55
C PHE A 392 -7.44 -4.85 10.61
N TRP A 393 -7.59 -4.14 11.71
CA TRP A 393 -6.77 -3.00 12.11
C TRP A 393 -5.70 -3.46 13.09
N ILE A 394 -4.49 -2.91 12.95
CA ILE A 394 -3.37 -3.13 13.85
C ILE A 394 -2.80 -1.79 14.30
N LEU A 395 -2.46 -1.71 15.58
CA LEU A 395 -1.70 -0.62 16.18
C LEU A 395 -0.43 -1.17 16.82
N SER A 396 0.71 -0.61 16.45
CA SER A 396 2.01 -0.94 17.02
C SER A 396 2.83 0.32 17.30
N CYS A 397 3.91 0.18 18.04
CA CYS A 397 4.88 1.23 18.32
C CYS A 397 6.29 0.78 17.96
N HIS A 398 7.14 1.72 17.58
CA HIS A 398 8.54 1.45 17.31
C HIS A 398 9.41 2.69 17.56
N GLY A 399 10.71 2.48 17.74
CA GLY A 399 11.69 3.56 17.82
C GLY A 399 11.76 4.38 16.53
N ALA A 400 11.90 5.70 16.65
CA ALA A 400 12.30 6.54 15.52
C ALA A 400 13.74 6.22 15.08
N LEU A 401 14.57 5.85 16.06
CA LEU A 401 15.93 5.37 15.90
C LEU A 401 15.97 3.82 15.98
N GLY A 402 17.04 3.23 15.48
CA GLY A 402 17.25 1.78 15.55
C GLY A 402 18.62 1.35 15.03
N ALA A 403 18.76 0.07 14.68
CA ALA A 403 20.05 -0.49 14.25
C ALA A 403 20.51 -0.01 12.85
N GLY A 404 19.65 0.66 12.08
CA GLY A 404 19.95 1.23 10.77
C GLY A 404 19.30 0.46 9.63
N THR A 405 19.96 0.53 8.46
CA THR A 405 19.66 -0.27 7.26
C THR A 405 20.88 -1.11 6.89
N ALA A 406 20.72 -2.13 6.05
CA ALA A 406 21.85 -2.95 5.60
C ALA A 406 23.01 -2.13 4.98
N LYS A 407 22.71 -0.93 4.47
CA LYS A 407 23.72 0.03 3.97
C LYS A 407 24.45 0.76 5.11
N ASN A 408 23.73 1.13 6.17
CA ASN A 408 24.26 1.96 7.27
C ASN A 408 25.03 1.16 8.33
N ILE A 409 24.92 -0.18 8.37
CA ILE A 409 25.75 -1.02 9.27
C ILE A 409 27.24 -0.83 8.98
N ARG A 410 27.59 -0.56 7.72
CA ARG A 410 28.99 -0.55 7.23
C ARG A 410 29.69 0.80 7.37
N SER A 411 28.97 1.87 7.71
CA SER A 411 29.52 3.22 7.89
C SER A 411 29.58 3.58 9.39
N VAL A 412 30.73 3.26 10.00
CA VAL A 412 31.42 3.78 11.22
C VAL A 412 30.77 4.97 11.98
N PRO A 413 31.09 5.22 13.28
CA PRO A 413 30.90 4.46 14.51
C PRO A 413 29.99 5.19 15.54
N ILE A 414 29.41 4.46 16.50
CA ILE A 414 28.75 4.98 17.72
C ILE A 414 29.82 5.43 18.74
N SER A 415 30.76 6.29 18.34
CA SER A 415 31.70 6.92 19.27
C SER A 415 31.20 8.33 19.58
N PRO A 416 31.23 8.77 20.86
CA PRO A 416 30.86 10.15 21.23
C PRO A 416 31.59 11.22 20.40
N MET A 417 32.81 10.95 19.95
CA MET A 417 33.61 11.88 19.14
C MET A 417 33.04 12.13 17.74
N ASN A 418 32.34 11.15 17.15
CA ASN A 418 31.87 11.20 15.76
C ASN A 418 30.34 11.25 15.64
N ILE A 419 29.61 11.51 16.74
CA ILE A 419 28.13 11.47 16.72
C ILE A 419 27.51 12.46 15.72
N ARG A 420 28.21 13.56 15.43
CA ARG A 420 27.77 14.55 14.43
C ARG A 420 27.80 14.01 13.00
N GLU A 421 28.58 12.97 12.74
CA GLU A 421 28.64 12.29 11.44
C GLU A 421 27.59 11.18 11.31
N ASP A 422 27.00 10.71 12.42
CA ASP A 422 25.95 9.70 12.40
C ASP A 422 24.70 10.24 11.68
N GLY A 423 24.21 9.49 10.69
CA GLY A 423 23.05 9.85 9.88
C GLY A 423 21.69 9.71 10.60
N MET A 424 21.69 9.42 11.91
CA MET A 424 20.55 9.02 12.73
C MET A 424 19.90 7.74 12.20
N ARG A 425 20.40 6.59 12.66
CA ARG A 425 20.05 5.25 12.16
C ARG A 425 18.56 4.92 12.34
N LEU A 426 17.91 4.53 11.24
CA LEU A 426 16.49 4.11 11.21
C LEU A 426 16.27 2.71 11.80
N ASN A 427 15.04 2.39 12.18
CA ASN A 427 14.67 1.08 12.72
C ASN A 427 14.23 0.07 11.64
N PHE A 428 15.14 -0.29 10.72
CA PHE A 428 14.85 -1.21 9.60
C PHE A 428 15.64 -2.52 9.62
N LEU A 429 16.45 -2.73 10.66
CA LEU A 429 17.23 -3.95 10.85
C LEU A 429 16.84 -4.63 12.15
N GLY A 430 16.98 -5.95 12.14
CA GLY A 430 16.55 -6.81 13.22
C GLY A 430 15.21 -7.47 12.91
N ASN A 431 14.76 -8.29 13.85
CA ASN A 431 13.48 -8.97 13.73
C ASN A 431 12.35 -7.97 14.06
N THR A 432 11.30 -7.94 13.25
CA THR A 432 10.11 -7.10 13.49
C THR A 432 9.47 -7.39 14.84
N TRP A 433 9.54 -8.63 15.33
CA TRP A 433 9.02 -9.04 16.64
C TRP A 433 9.75 -8.36 17.80
N GLY A 434 10.99 -7.91 17.60
CA GLY A 434 11.79 -7.19 18.59
C GLY A 434 11.95 -5.69 18.30
N THR A 435 11.31 -5.16 17.25
CA THR A 435 11.45 -3.75 16.85
C THR A 435 10.12 -3.06 16.59
N GLN A 436 9.03 -3.83 16.44
CA GLN A 436 7.65 -3.39 16.30
C GLN A 436 6.82 -3.98 17.44
N PHE A 437 6.48 -3.15 18.41
CA PHE A 437 5.80 -3.55 19.64
C PHE A 437 4.29 -3.45 19.44
N LEU A 438 3.61 -4.59 19.43
CA LEU A 438 2.16 -4.65 19.26
C LEU A 438 1.44 -3.99 20.45
N VAL A 439 0.46 -3.13 20.16
CA VAL A 439 -0.44 -2.55 21.17
C VAL A 439 -1.78 -3.27 21.12
N SER A 440 -2.39 -3.36 19.93
CA SER A 440 -3.71 -3.96 19.75
C SER A 440 -3.98 -4.40 18.31
N VAL A 441 -4.87 -5.38 18.16
CA VAL A 441 -5.40 -5.85 16.88
C VAL A 441 -6.92 -5.95 17.00
N MET A 442 -7.64 -5.44 16.02
CA MET A 442 -9.10 -5.47 16.00
C MET A 442 -9.64 -5.81 14.63
N THR A 443 -10.54 -6.78 14.52
CA THR A 443 -11.14 -7.13 13.23
C THR A 443 -12.07 -6.02 12.76
N ARG A 444 -12.19 -5.86 11.44
CA ARG A 444 -13.11 -4.88 10.84
C ARG A 444 -14.57 -5.19 11.18
N GLN A 445 -14.89 -6.48 11.27
CA GLN A 445 -16.23 -6.93 11.67
C GLN A 445 -16.61 -6.38 13.05
N LEU A 446 -15.71 -6.48 14.04
CA LEU A 446 -15.95 -5.97 15.38
C LEU A 446 -16.13 -4.45 15.39
N GLN A 447 -15.35 -3.72 14.59
CA GLN A 447 -15.50 -2.27 14.44
C GLN A 447 -16.86 -1.87 13.86
N ASN A 448 -17.38 -2.65 12.91
CA ASN A 448 -18.69 -2.41 12.31
C ASN A 448 -19.83 -2.72 13.27
N GLU A 449 -19.72 -3.81 14.04
CA GLU A 449 -20.71 -4.21 15.05
C GLU A 449 -20.72 -3.26 16.26
N HIS A 450 -19.56 -2.70 16.60
CA HIS A 450 -19.37 -1.77 17.71
C HIS A 450 -18.62 -0.53 17.26
N PRO A 451 -19.32 0.46 16.67
CA PRO A 451 -18.76 1.77 16.39
C PRO A 451 -18.15 2.37 17.68
N ALA A 452 -17.04 3.12 17.55
CA ALA A 452 -16.23 3.64 18.66
C ALA A 452 -15.36 2.62 19.43
N SER A 453 -15.42 1.32 19.13
CA SER A 453 -14.57 0.31 19.79
C SER A 453 -13.08 0.57 19.62
N MET A 454 -12.65 0.95 18.40
CA MET A 454 -11.27 1.32 18.09
C MET A 454 -10.83 2.55 18.87
N GLN A 455 -11.66 3.61 18.88
CA GLN A 455 -11.42 4.88 19.57
C GLN A 455 -11.20 4.68 21.07
N LYS A 456 -11.96 3.79 21.71
CA LYS A 456 -11.76 3.45 23.13
C LYS A 456 -10.40 2.81 23.41
N ILE A 457 -9.90 1.95 22.51
CA ILE A 457 -8.53 1.42 22.63
C ILE A 457 -7.49 2.50 22.39
N VAL A 458 -7.71 3.36 21.39
CA VAL A 458 -6.81 4.48 21.08
C VAL A 458 -6.75 5.45 22.26
N ALA A 459 -7.85 5.69 22.97
CA ALA A 459 -7.87 6.49 24.19
C ALA A 459 -7.04 5.87 25.32
N GLU A 460 -7.11 4.55 25.51
CA GLU A 460 -6.24 3.85 26.48
C GLU A 460 -4.77 3.90 26.09
N PHE A 461 -4.48 3.82 24.79
CA PHE A 461 -3.13 3.99 24.25
C PHE A 461 -2.60 5.42 24.45
N ALA A 462 -3.41 6.45 24.17
CA ALA A 462 -3.03 7.85 24.35
C ALA A 462 -2.74 8.19 25.82
N LYS A 463 -3.53 7.67 26.76
CA LYS A 463 -3.24 7.77 28.21
C LYS A 463 -1.89 7.16 28.56
N ASP A 464 -1.51 6.05 27.92
CA ASP A 464 -0.21 5.42 28.10
C ASP A 464 0.93 6.30 27.54
N MET A 465 0.73 6.89 26.36
CA MET A 465 1.68 7.84 25.76
C MET A 465 1.87 9.10 26.61
N GLN A 466 0.78 9.67 27.12
CA GLN A 466 0.82 10.81 28.05
C GLN A 466 1.59 10.45 29.32
N MET A 467 1.42 9.23 29.85
CA MET A 467 2.17 8.76 31.02
C MET A 467 3.67 8.64 30.72
N LEU A 468 4.04 8.12 29.56
CA LEU A 468 5.44 7.98 29.13
C LEU A 468 6.19 9.31 29.04
N ILE A 469 5.50 10.39 28.65
CA ILE A 469 6.13 11.71 28.57
C ILE A 469 6.04 12.50 29.88
N SER A 470 4.93 12.42 30.61
CA SER A 470 4.75 13.20 31.85
C SER A 470 5.46 12.58 33.05
N LYS A 471 5.54 11.25 33.13
CA LYS A 471 6.09 10.51 34.28
C LYS A 471 7.32 9.70 33.93
N GLY A 472 7.39 9.15 32.72
CA GLY A 472 8.43 8.20 32.31
C GLY A 472 8.30 6.83 32.99
N VAL A 473 9.16 5.89 32.59
CA VAL A 473 9.28 4.55 33.15
C VAL A 473 10.58 4.46 33.94
N THR A 474 10.49 4.05 35.19
CA THR A 474 11.65 3.83 36.07
C THR A 474 11.93 2.34 36.19
N SER A 475 13.21 1.97 36.19
CA SER A 475 13.68 0.61 36.49
C SER A 475 13.28 0.18 37.90
N LYS A 476 13.21 -1.13 38.14
CA LYS A 476 12.85 -1.69 39.46
C LYS A 476 13.80 -1.24 40.58
N ASP A 477 15.07 -1.02 40.26
CA ASP A 477 16.09 -0.54 41.20
C ASP A 477 16.09 0.98 41.40
N GLY A 478 15.26 1.72 40.64
CA GLY A 478 15.19 3.18 40.72
C GLY A 478 16.31 3.95 40.02
N ASN A 479 17.31 3.25 39.46
CA ASN A 479 18.54 3.87 38.96
C ASN A 479 18.41 4.47 37.56
N LEU A 480 17.46 3.98 36.75
CA LEU A 480 17.26 4.42 35.39
C LEU A 480 15.82 4.89 35.19
N LYS A 481 15.66 6.10 34.69
CA LYS A 481 14.37 6.67 34.29
C LYS A 481 14.40 7.04 32.82
N ILE A 482 13.47 6.50 32.05
CA ILE A 482 13.34 6.73 30.61
C ILE A 482 12.00 7.40 30.32
N TRP A 483 12.03 8.47 29.54
CA TRP A 483 10.83 9.07 28.96
C TRP A 483 10.68 8.60 27.53
N CYS A 484 9.45 8.61 27.00
CA CYS A 484 9.23 8.44 25.57
C CYS A 484 8.36 9.59 25.05
N VAL A 485 8.71 10.12 23.88
CA VAL A 485 7.90 11.11 23.15
C VAL A 485 7.33 10.44 21.93
N HIS A 486 6.01 10.41 21.85
CA HIS A 486 5.29 9.97 20.67
C HIS A 486 5.31 11.10 19.63
N LEU A 487 6.18 10.97 18.63
CA LEU A 487 6.42 12.03 17.65
C LEU A 487 5.36 12.10 16.56
N ALA A 488 4.85 10.94 16.14
CA ALA A 488 3.85 10.84 15.08
C ALA A 488 3.21 9.46 15.06
N ASN A 489 2.02 9.39 14.46
CA ASN A 489 1.42 8.15 14.00
C ASN A 489 1.63 7.98 12.49
N LYS A 490 2.29 6.90 12.10
CA LYS A 490 2.48 6.50 10.71
C LYS A 490 1.36 5.58 10.26
N GLY A 491 0.96 5.67 9.00
CA GLY A 491 0.02 4.70 8.45
C GLY A 491 -0.31 4.93 7.00
N ASN A 492 -0.99 3.95 6.39
CA ASN A 492 -1.62 4.16 5.10
C ASN A 492 -2.80 5.14 5.23
N LEU A 493 -3.17 5.81 4.14
CA LEU A 493 -4.21 6.85 4.19
C LEU A 493 -5.56 6.34 4.75
N PRO A 494 -6.10 5.16 4.36
CA PRO A 494 -7.30 4.59 4.97
C PRO A 494 -7.23 4.47 6.51
N ALA A 495 -6.12 3.95 7.03
CA ALA A 495 -5.91 3.78 8.46
C ALA A 495 -5.87 5.13 9.18
N LEU A 496 -5.16 6.11 8.60
CA LEU A 496 -5.05 7.45 9.17
C LEU A 496 -6.40 8.17 9.19
N ILE A 497 -7.22 8.06 8.14
CA ILE A 497 -8.56 8.65 8.09
C ILE A 497 -9.41 8.16 9.27
N ARG A 498 -9.34 6.86 9.57
CA ARG A 498 -10.14 6.28 10.66
C ARG A 498 -9.59 6.62 12.04
N LEU A 499 -8.26 6.67 12.18
CA LEU A 499 -7.63 7.04 13.43
C LEU A 499 -7.83 8.53 13.78
N GLY A 500 -7.70 9.40 12.78
CA GLY A 500 -7.75 10.85 12.91
C GLY A 500 -9.11 11.47 12.61
N HIS A 501 -10.14 10.66 12.34
CA HIS A 501 -11.49 11.12 12.02
C HIS A 501 -11.52 12.20 10.91
N PHE A 502 -10.71 12.00 9.87
CA PHE A 502 -10.51 13.05 8.86
C PHE A 502 -11.78 13.33 8.05
N GLU A 503 -12.31 14.54 8.20
CA GLU A 503 -13.30 15.12 7.33
C GLU A 503 -12.72 15.35 5.94
N ARG A 504 -11.54 15.98 5.83
CA ARG A 504 -10.86 16.17 4.54
C ARG A 504 -9.91 15.01 4.25
N ASN A 505 -10.18 14.27 3.18
CA ASN A 505 -9.40 13.08 2.85
C ASN A 505 -9.53 12.63 1.38
N TYR A 506 -8.58 11.80 0.93
CA TYR A 506 -8.44 11.44 -0.49
C TYR A 506 -9.67 10.72 -1.07
N ALA A 507 -10.49 10.06 -0.24
CA ALA A 507 -11.69 9.38 -0.71
C ALA A 507 -12.80 10.36 -1.15
N ARG A 508 -12.65 11.65 -0.84
CA ARG A 508 -13.53 12.73 -1.28
C ARG A 508 -13.14 13.35 -2.62
N CYS A 509 -12.10 12.83 -3.28
CA CYS A 509 -11.74 13.29 -4.63
C CYS A 509 -12.97 13.19 -5.56
N PRO A 510 -13.37 14.29 -6.23
CA PRO A 510 -14.45 14.27 -7.20
C PRO A 510 -14.22 13.20 -8.26
N LYS A 511 -15.23 12.34 -8.49
CA LYS A 511 -15.16 11.23 -9.46
C LYS A 511 -15.79 11.56 -10.81
N ALA A 512 -16.50 12.68 -10.88
CA ALA A 512 -17.17 13.17 -12.07
C ALA A 512 -16.78 14.64 -12.29
N PRO A 513 -16.85 15.14 -13.54
CA PRO A 513 -16.55 16.54 -13.86
C PRO A 513 -17.43 17.56 -13.12
N SER A 514 -18.60 17.12 -12.63
CA SER A 514 -19.52 17.94 -11.84
C SER A 514 -20.11 17.11 -10.70
N SER A 515 -20.19 17.70 -9.51
CA SER A 515 -20.83 17.12 -8.33
C SER A 515 -22.04 17.96 -7.90
N LYS A 516 -23.00 17.37 -7.19
CA LYS A 516 -24.06 18.15 -6.52
C LYS A 516 -23.57 18.79 -5.22
N THR A 517 -22.46 18.30 -4.68
CA THR A 517 -21.90 18.71 -3.41
C THR A 517 -20.46 19.13 -3.63
N GLU A 518 -20.13 20.31 -3.14
CA GLU A 518 -18.78 20.88 -3.18
C GLU A 518 -17.80 19.96 -2.45
N CYS A 519 -16.63 19.75 -3.04
CA CYS A 519 -15.56 19.05 -2.37
C CYS A 519 -15.00 19.91 -1.23
N ILE A 520 -15.10 19.41 0.00
CA ILE A 520 -14.52 20.07 1.18
C ILE A 520 -13.00 19.85 1.29
N GLY A 521 -12.35 19.23 0.30
CA GLY A 521 -10.91 18.96 0.28
C GLY A 521 -10.54 17.49 0.41
N ILE A 522 -9.36 17.16 -0.12
CA ILE A 522 -8.86 15.79 -0.29
C ILE A 522 -7.59 15.48 0.52
N CYS A 523 -7.00 16.48 1.16
CA CYS A 523 -5.78 16.36 1.94
C CYS A 523 -6.07 16.66 3.41
N HIS A 524 -5.47 15.88 4.32
CA HIS A 524 -5.58 16.14 5.76
C HIS A 524 -4.63 17.23 6.24
N LEU A 525 -3.63 17.61 5.43
CA LEU A 525 -2.60 18.60 5.79
C LEU A 525 -2.86 20.00 5.23
N CYS A 526 -3.63 20.12 4.15
CA CYS A 526 -3.92 21.38 3.47
C CYS A 526 -5.33 21.37 2.87
N GLN A 527 -5.72 22.48 2.26
CA GLN A 527 -7.03 22.65 1.60
C GLN A 527 -7.01 22.21 0.12
N ALA A 528 -6.07 21.37 -0.30
CA ALA A 528 -6.08 20.82 -1.66
C ALA A 528 -7.40 20.13 -1.97
N GLY A 529 -7.98 20.45 -3.12
CA GLY A 529 -9.25 19.92 -3.62
C GLY A 529 -10.49 20.64 -3.10
N VAL A 530 -10.35 21.70 -2.30
CA VAL A 530 -11.50 22.50 -1.85
C VAL A 530 -12.15 23.22 -3.03
N GLU A 531 -13.47 23.09 -3.12
CA GLU A 531 -14.35 23.76 -4.06
C GLU A 531 -15.25 24.76 -3.31
N GLY A 532 -15.60 25.86 -3.97
CA GLY A 532 -16.58 26.83 -3.49
C GLY A 532 -17.90 26.75 -4.28
N PRO A 533 -18.79 27.74 -4.11
CA PRO A 533 -20.10 27.79 -4.75
C PRO A 533 -20.08 27.43 -6.24
N GLY A 534 -20.94 26.47 -6.61
CA GLY A 534 -21.03 25.97 -7.99
C GLY A 534 -19.86 25.06 -8.41
N ASN A 535 -19.22 24.38 -7.45
CA ASN A 535 -18.01 23.57 -7.64
C ASN A 535 -16.83 24.38 -8.24
N THR A 536 -16.71 25.64 -7.84
CA THR A 536 -15.59 26.48 -8.29
C THR A 536 -14.31 26.01 -7.61
N ALA A 537 -13.33 25.54 -8.37
CA ALA A 537 -12.08 25.03 -7.80
C ALA A 537 -11.24 26.15 -7.14
N LEU A 538 -11.35 26.30 -5.81
CA LEU A 538 -10.60 27.29 -5.03
C LEU A 538 -9.14 26.88 -4.86
N HIS A 539 -8.94 25.60 -4.58
CA HIS A 539 -7.62 25.00 -4.37
C HIS A 539 -7.42 23.76 -5.24
N PRO A 540 -7.18 23.92 -6.56
CA PRO A 540 -7.08 22.79 -7.48
C PRO A 540 -5.93 21.85 -7.09
N TRP A 541 -6.25 20.63 -6.66
CA TRP A 541 -5.25 19.68 -6.17
C TRP A 541 -4.33 19.14 -7.28
N GLU A 542 -4.76 19.21 -8.54
CA GLU A 542 -3.97 18.85 -9.72
C GLU A 542 -2.96 19.94 -10.13
N ASP A 543 -2.95 21.09 -9.45
CA ASP A 543 -1.94 22.11 -9.69
C ASP A 543 -0.61 21.69 -9.06
N PHE A 544 0.30 21.17 -9.90
CA PHE A 544 1.63 20.73 -9.50
C PHE A 544 2.70 21.85 -9.58
N ARG A 545 2.32 23.09 -9.90
CA ARG A 545 3.26 24.22 -10.00
C ARG A 545 3.80 24.61 -8.62
N GLU A 546 4.90 25.36 -8.60
CA GLU A 546 5.49 25.83 -7.35
C GLU A 546 4.58 26.78 -6.56
N GLY A 547 3.81 27.61 -7.26
CA GLY A 547 2.85 28.56 -6.68
C GLY A 547 1.42 28.02 -6.61
N ALA A 548 1.24 26.70 -6.48
CA ALA A 548 -0.09 26.12 -6.36
C ALA A 548 -0.79 26.60 -5.08
N SER A 549 -2.04 27.07 -5.19
CA SER A 549 -2.73 27.78 -4.10
C SER A 549 -2.94 26.94 -2.84
N TRP A 550 -2.99 25.62 -2.96
CA TRP A 550 -3.13 24.71 -1.82
C TRP A 550 -1.86 24.59 -0.96
N ARG A 551 -0.70 25.03 -1.44
CA ARG A 551 0.55 24.95 -0.66
C ARG A 551 0.54 25.90 0.53
N ASP A 552 0.01 27.10 0.31
CA ASP A 552 -0.02 28.14 1.34
C ASP A 552 -1.06 27.81 2.43
N THR A 553 -1.98 26.86 2.18
CA THR A 553 -3.01 26.43 3.13
C THR A 553 -2.59 25.28 4.04
N LEU A 554 -1.32 24.85 3.97
CA LEU A 554 -0.77 23.85 4.87
C LEU A 554 -0.93 24.27 6.33
N TYR A 555 -1.53 23.40 7.13
CA TYR A 555 -1.72 23.58 8.58
C TYR A 555 -2.59 24.76 9.02
N GLN A 556 -3.36 25.36 8.09
CA GLN A 556 -4.24 26.49 8.44
C GLN A 556 -5.53 26.04 9.12
N GLU A 557 -5.97 24.81 8.85
CA GLU A 557 -7.23 24.26 9.33
C GLU A 557 -7.05 22.78 9.61
N VAL A 558 -7.45 22.32 10.80
CA VAL A 558 -7.42 20.89 11.13
C VAL A 558 -8.45 20.11 10.31
N PRO A 559 -8.21 18.83 9.98
CA PRO A 559 -9.11 18.03 9.16
C PRO A 559 -10.17 17.28 9.96
N TRP A 560 -10.50 17.71 11.19
CA TRP A 560 -11.46 17.04 12.08
C TRP A 560 -12.29 18.07 12.84
N GLU A 561 -13.55 17.73 13.17
CA GLU A 561 -14.40 18.55 14.04
C GLU A 561 -14.02 18.37 15.53
N THR A 562 -13.73 17.13 15.93
CA THR A 562 -13.32 16.79 17.31
C THR A 562 -11.90 16.25 17.30
N GLU A 563 -11.07 16.72 18.25
CA GLU A 563 -9.68 16.28 18.37
C GLU A 563 -9.57 14.75 18.54
N PRO A 564 -8.81 14.05 17.68
CA PRO A 564 -8.67 12.60 17.76
C PRO A 564 -8.03 12.11 19.05
N GLU A 565 -8.48 10.97 19.56
CA GLU A 565 -8.02 10.43 20.85
C GLU A 565 -6.51 10.20 20.91
N VAL A 566 -5.88 9.90 19.77
CA VAL A 566 -4.43 9.63 19.68
C VAL A 566 -3.57 10.85 20.05
N LEU A 567 -4.12 12.06 19.97
CA LEU A 567 -3.41 13.30 20.31
C LEU A 567 -3.51 13.67 21.79
N MET A 568 -4.42 13.03 22.55
CA MET A 568 -4.72 13.41 23.93
C MET A 568 -3.47 13.32 24.82
N GLY A 569 -3.00 14.46 25.31
CA GLY A 569 -1.88 14.55 26.24
C GLY A 569 -0.50 14.24 25.64
N VAL A 570 -0.41 14.16 24.31
CA VAL A 570 0.83 13.98 23.58
C VAL A 570 1.32 15.36 23.09
N PRO A 571 2.60 15.73 23.30
CA PRO A 571 3.14 16.98 22.77
C PRO A 571 3.17 16.96 21.25
N THR A 572 2.64 18.00 20.62
CA THR A 572 2.59 18.14 19.15
C THR A 572 3.36 19.38 18.67
N VAL A 573 3.28 19.67 17.37
CA VAL A 573 3.76 20.94 16.81
C VAL A 573 2.64 21.97 16.95
N ARG A 574 2.93 23.07 17.64
CA ARG A 574 1.94 24.13 17.88
C ARG A 574 1.41 24.68 16.55
N GLY A 575 0.09 24.69 16.38
CA GLY A 575 -0.57 25.17 15.17
C GLY A 575 -0.44 24.24 13.96
N ALA A 576 0.03 23.00 14.14
CA ALA A 576 0.13 21.99 13.08
C ALA A 576 -0.07 20.57 13.63
N ALA A 577 -1.07 20.38 14.51
CA ALA A 577 -1.32 19.09 15.16
C ALA A 577 -1.60 17.96 14.15
N GLU A 578 -2.17 18.26 12.99
CA GLU A 578 -2.41 17.32 11.89
C GLU A 578 -1.12 16.79 11.23
N SER A 579 0.02 17.47 11.43
CA SER A 579 1.33 16.95 11.02
C SER A 579 1.74 15.68 11.76
N PHE A 580 1.11 15.39 12.90
CA PHE A 580 1.28 14.16 13.66
C PHE A 580 0.88 12.91 12.86
N PHE A 581 -0.02 13.04 11.88
CA PHE A 581 -0.45 11.94 11.04
C PHE A 581 0.43 11.84 9.79
N VAL A 582 1.46 11.02 9.90
CA VAL A 582 2.50 10.86 8.87
C VAL A 582 2.11 9.77 7.89
N VAL A 583 2.04 10.14 6.61
CA VAL A 583 1.75 9.23 5.53
C VAL A 583 2.86 8.20 5.38
N ASP A 584 2.50 6.91 5.28
CA ASP A 584 3.43 5.88 4.86
C ASP A 584 3.79 6.09 3.37
N VAL A 585 5.01 6.59 3.15
CA VAL A 585 5.55 6.85 1.82
C VAL A 585 5.66 5.58 0.98
N TRP A 586 5.90 4.42 1.59
CA TRP A 586 6.06 3.17 0.85
C TRP A 586 4.72 2.67 0.32
N HIS A 587 3.66 2.73 1.13
CA HIS A 587 2.33 2.39 0.65
C HIS A 587 1.86 3.39 -0.41
N THR A 588 1.97 4.69 -0.12
CA THR A 588 1.53 5.77 -1.02
C THR A 588 2.25 5.75 -2.36
N PHE A 589 3.57 5.51 -2.34
CA PHE A 589 4.35 5.42 -3.57
C PHE A 589 4.14 4.07 -4.26
N HIS A 590 4.45 2.93 -3.62
CA HIS A 590 4.44 1.64 -4.30
C HIS A 590 3.04 1.23 -4.78
N TYR A 591 2.02 1.38 -3.94
CA TYR A 591 0.66 0.94 -4.27
C TYR A 591 -0.20 2.07 -4.87
N GLY A 592 0.21 3.33 -4.72
CA GLY A 592 -0.43 4.47 -5.36
C GLY A 592 0.34 4.95 -6.59
N ILE A 593 1.21 5.95 -6.39
CA ILE A 593 1.82 6.73 -7.48
C ILE A 593 2.58 5.87 -8.48
N ALA A 594 3.52 5.05 -8.01
CA ALA A 594 4.41 4.25 -8.86
C ALA A 594 3.62 3.23 -9.68
N ARG A 595 2.58 2.64 -9.10
CA ARG A 595 1.72 1.66 -9.78
C ARG A 595 0.96 2.28 -10.94
N ASN A 596 0.38 3.46 -10.74
CA ASN A 596 -0.31 4.20 -11.78
C ASN A 596 0.68 4.63 -12.86
N TYR A 597 1.76 5.29 -12.46
CA TYR A 597 2.78 5.81 -13.38
C TYR A 597 3.39 4.72 -14.26
N VAL A 598 3.88 3.63 -13.65
CA VAL A 598 4.46 2.50 -14.38
C VAL A 598 3.43 1.86 -15.30
N GLY A 599 2.20 1.66 -14.82
CA GLY A 599 1.14 1.05 -15.63
C GLY A 599 0.87 1.84 -16.90
N SER A 600 0.68 3.16 -16.79
CA SER A 600 0.50 4.02 -17.95
C SER A 600 1.73 4.11 -18.84
N ALA A 601 2.93 4.25 -18.25
CA ALA A 601 4.17 4.37 -19.00
C ALA A 601 4.47 3.10 -19.82
N MET A 602 4.28 1.92 -19.23
CA MET A 602 4.53 0.65 -19.92
C MET A 602 3.57 0.43 -21.08
N ILE A 603 2.26 0.62 -20.86
CA ILE A 603 1.27 0.50 -21.93
C ILE A 603 1.59 1.47 -23.05
N HIS A 604 1.87 2.73 -22.73
CA HIS A 604 2.24 3.72 -23.74
C HIS A 604 3.48 3.31 -24.54
N LEU A 605 4.50 2.80 -23.85
CA LEU A 605 5.75 2.37 -24.47
C LEU A 605 5.54 1.18 -25.41
N ILE A 606 4.84 0.12 -24.98
CA ILE A 606 4.62 -1.05 -25.85
C ILE A 606 3.65 -0.75 -27.00
N THR A 607 2.74 0.22 -26.85
CA THR A 607 1.90 0.66 -27.96
C THR A 607 2.74 1.23 -29.10
N HIS A 608 3.73 2.08 -28.77
CA HIS A 608 4.45 2.87 -29.76
C HIS A 608 5.80 2.31 -30.19
N PHE A 609 6.46 1.51 -29.36
CA PHE A 609 7.83 1.03 -29.62
C PHE A 609 7.94 -0.47 -29.88
N PHE A 610 6.88 -1.25 -29.67
CA PHE A 610 6.90 -2.68 -29.97
C PHE A 610 6.19 -2.92 -31.31
N ASP A 611 6.89 -3.53 -32.26
CA ASP A 611 6.36 -3.83 -33.60
C ASP A 611 5.36 -5.01 -33.63
N ASP A 612 5.13 -5.64 -32.48
CA ASP A 612 4.17 -6.74 -32.33
C ASP A 612 2.76 -6.29 -32.73
N ARG A 613 2.11 -7.08 -33.60
CA ARG A 613 0.82 -6.74 -34.23
C ARG A 613 -0.42 -6.98 -33.37
N SER A 614 -0.27 -7.63 -32.20
CA SER A 614 -1.38 -7.92 -31.29
C SER A 614 -0.99 -7.64 -29.85
N TRP A 615 -1.98 -7.30 -29.02
CA TRP A 615 -1.79 -7.06 -27.59
C TRP A 615 -1.19 -8.27 -26.84
N PRO A 616 -1.68 -9.52 -27.05
CA PRO A 616 -1.05 -10.69 -26.45
C PRO A 616 0.44 -10.84 -26.82
N ALA A 617 0.79 -10.55 -28.08
CA ALA A 617 2.20 -10.59 -28.52
C ALA A 617 3.04 -9.50 -27.87
N LYS A 618 2.52 -8.27 -27.76
CA LYS A 618 3.17 -7.15 -27.05
C LYS A 618 3.41 -7.50 -25.57
N PHE A 619 2.44 -8.08 -24.87
CA PHE A 619 2.59 -8.49 -23.47
C PHE A 619 3.55 -9.67 -23.30
N ALA A 620 3.54 -10.65 -24.20
CA ALA A 620 4.51 -11.74 -24.20
C ALA A 620 5.94 -11.23 -24.42
N HIS A 621 6.12 -10.25 -25.31
CA HIS A 621 7.40 -9.57 -25.51
C HIS A 621 7.83 -8.82 -24.24
N LEU A 622 6.94 -8.02 -23.66
CA LEU A 622 7.23 -7.25 -22.44
C LEU A 622 7.60 -8.17 -21.26
N SER A 623 6.90 -9.30 -21.12
CA SER A 623 7.21 -10.35 -20.15
C SER A 623 8.65 -10.82 -20.30
N ARG A 624 9.05 -11.27 -21.50
CA ARG A 624 10.42 -11.75 -21.76
C ARG A 624 11.48 -10.70 -21.40
N GLU A 625 11.24 -9.46 -21.78
CA GLU A 625 12.14 -8.33 -21.49
C GLU A 625 12.29 -8.08 -19.99
N TYR A 626 11.17 -8.09 -19.26
CA TYR A 626 11.17 -7.89 -17.80
C TYR A 626 11.88 -9.03 -17.06
N PHE A 627 11.63 -10.29 -17.42
CA PHE A 627 12.29 -11.44 -16.79
C PHE A 627 13.80 -11.44 -17.08
N SER A 628 14.18 -11.15 -18.32
CA SER A 628 15.59 -11.00 -18.69
C SER A 628 16.25 -9.87 -17.89
N PHE A 629 15.57 -8.72 -17.74
CA PHE A 629 16.04 -7.62 -16.90
C PHE A 629 16.23 -8.04 -15.43
N CYS A 630 15.24 -8.71 -14.84
CA CYS A 630 15.32 -9.20 -13.46
C CYS A 630 16.52 -10.14 -13.27
N GLN A 631 16.74 -11.05 -14.23
CA GLN A 631 17.90 -11.95 -14.21
C GLN A 631 19.23 -11.17 -14.28
N ARG A 632 19.36 -10.20 -15.20
CA ARG A 632 20.56 -9.35 -15.32
C ARG A 632 20.85 -8.55 -14.06
N GLN A 633 19.82 -8.00 -13.43
CA GLN A 633 19.96 -7.19 -12.21
C GLN A 633 19.96 -8.01 -10.91
N ARG A 634 19.80 -9.34 -10.99
CA ARG A 634 19.67 -10.24 -9.83
C ARG A 634 18.51 -9.84 -8.91
N LEU A 635 17.39 -9.44 -9.51
CA LEU A 635 16.15 -9.11 -8.82
C LEU A 635 15.21 -10.31 -8.85
N THR A 636 14.46 -10.54 -7.77
CA THR A 636 13.40 -11.55 -7.74
C THR A 636 12.20 -11.06 -8.56
N PRO A 637 11.80 -11.76 -9.65
CA PRO A 637 10.61 -11.41 -10.38
C PRO A 637 9.38 -11.94 -9.62
N TYR A 638 8.69 -11.06 -8.88
CA TYR A 638 7.50 -11.43 -8.12
C TYR A 638 6.24 -11.63 -8.96
N LEU A 639 6.29 -11.32 -10.25
CA LEU A 639 5.24 -11.64 -11.21
C LEU A 639 5.66 -12.91 -11.95
N ASN A 640 4.71 -13.81 -12.21
CA ASN A 640 4.94 -15.00 -13.03
C ASN A 640 4.79 -14.72 -14.53
N GLU A 641 4.00 -13.71 -14.88
CA GLU A 641 3.80 -13.21 -16.24
C GLU A 641 3.35 -11.75 -16.21
N ILE A 642 3.47 -11.07 -17.35
CA ILE A 642 2.88 -9.75 -17.62
C ILE A 642 1.85 -9.91 -18.74
N ASN A 643 0.63 -9.46 -18.47
CA ASN A 643 -0.53 -9.60 -19.35
C ASN A 643 -1.46 -8.37 -19.20
N GLU A 644 -2.61 -8.39 -19.89
CA GLU A 644 -3.65 -7.36 -19.82
C GLU A 644 -4.06 -7.07 -18.38
N TYR A 645 -4.24 -8.14 -17.58
CA TYR A 645 -4.63 -8.05 -16.18
C TYR A 645 -3.60 -7.32 -15.33
N THR A 646 -2.31 -7.46 -15.64
CA THR A 646 -1.21 -6.79 -14.92
C THR A 646 -1.29 -5.27 -14.99
N PHE A 647 -1.95 -4.72 -16.01
CA PHE A 647 -2.10 -3.28 -16.22
C PHE A 647 -3.56 -2.82 -16.28
N ASN A 648 -4.48 -3.67 -15.84
CA ASN A 648 -5.92 -3.43 -15.91
C ASN A 648 -6.33 -2.89 -17.30
N TYR A 649 -5.72 -3.45 -18.35
CA TYR A 649 -5.84 -2.94 -19.70
C TYR A 649 -7.04 -3.59 -20.40
N GLU A 650 -8.13 -2.83 -20.52
CA GLU A 650 -9.34 -3.27 -21.23
C GLU A 650 -9.36 -2.81 -22.70
N SER A 651 -8.91 -1.58 -22.95
CA SER A 651 -8.85 -0.98 -24.29
C SER A 651 -7.95 0.25 -24.32
N GLU A 652 -7.63 0.75 -25.52
CA GLU A 652 -6.84 1.98 -25.72
C GLU A 652 -7.52 3.25 -25.16
N LYS A 653 -8.83 3.19 -24.90
CA LYS A 653 -9.61 4.29 -24.33
C LYS A 653 -9.66 4.25 -22.80
N ALA A 654 -9.30 3.11 -22.19
CA ALA A 654 -9.29 2.96 -20.74
C ALA A 654 -7.97 3.48 -20.18
N PHE A 655 -8.01 4.11 -19.00
CA PHE A 655 -6.80 4.54 -18.31
C PHE A 655 -6.07 3.30 -17.75
N PRO A 656 -4.86 2.97 -18.25
CA PRO A 656 -4.11 1.80 -17.78
C PRO A 656 -3.63 2.01 -16.34
N LEU A 657 -3.74 0.97 -15.52
CA LEU A 657 -3.42 1.01 -14.10
C LEU A 657 -2.76 -0.30 -13.67
N GLY A 658 -1.56 -0.20 -13.10
CA GLY A 658 -0.84 -1.38 -12.62
C GLY A 658 -1.66 -2.18 -11.60
N HIS A 659 -1.68 -3.50 -11.72
CA HIS A 659 -2.45 -4.40 -10.86
C HIS A 659 -1.57 -5.54 -10.35
N TRP A 660 -1.10 -5.40 -9.11
CA TRP A 660 -0.31 -6.42 -8.40
C TRP A 660 -0.54 -6.33 -6.88
N SER A 661 -0.07 -7.30 -6.11
CA SER A 661 -0.27 -7.35 -4.65
C SER A 661 0.97 -7.03 -3.83
N LYS A 662 2.16 -6.92 -4.46
CA LYS A 662 3.44 -6.69 -3.76
C LYS A 662 4.13 -5.40 -4.22
N GLY A 663 4.42 -4.50 -3.29
CA GLY A 663 5.01 -3.19 -3.58
C GLY A 663 6.38 -3.26 -4.26
N ALA A 664 7.15 -4.32 -4.02
CA ALA A 664 8.43 -4.57 -4.70
C ALA A 664 8.29 -4.68 -6.23
N VAL A 665 7.13 -5.10 -6.74
CA VAL A 665 6.86 -5.11 -8.19
C VAL A 665 6.93 -3.70 -8.77
N SER A 666 6.37 -2.69 -8.08
CA SER A 666 6.43 -1.29 -8.52
C SER A 666 7.88 -0.80 -8.60
N THR A 667 8.71 -1.18 -7.63
CA THR A 667 10.14 -0.83 -7.62
C THR A 667 10.88 -1.50 -8.78
N ASN A 668 10.71 -2.81 -8.96
CA ASN A 668 11.35 -3.55 -10.04
C ASN A 668 10.92 -3.01 -11.42
N MET A 669 9.63 -2.71 -11.59
CA MET A 669 9.11 -2.17 -12.84
C MET A 669 9.59 -0.75 -13.13
N MET A 670 9.77 0.11 -12.11
CA MET A 670 10.39 1.42 -12.29
C MET A 670 11.84 1.29 -12.81
N LEU A 671 12.63 0.39 -12.21
CA LEU A 671 14.00 0.12 -12.67
C LEU A 671 14.01 -0.48 -14.09
N PHE A 672 13.05 -1.34 -14.39
CA PHE A 672 12.88 -1.91 -15.72
C PHE A 672 12.47 -0.87 -16.76
N LEU A 673 11.58 0.07 -16.40
CA LEU A 673 11.18 1.18 -17.26
C LEU A 673 12.40 2.01 -17.68
N GLU A 674 13.27 2.33 -16.73
CA GLU A 674 14.51 3.04 -16.99
C GLU A 674 15.43 2.25 -17.94
N ASP A 675 15.64 0.94 -17.70
CA ASP A 675 16.44 0.07 -18.57
C ASP A 675 15.86 0.00 -19.99
N LEU A 676 14.54 -0.10 -20.11
CA LEU A 676 13.86 -0.17 -21.40
C LEU A 676 13.98 1.14 -22.16
N LEU A 677 13.75 2.29 -21.51
CA LEU A 677 13.90 3.63 -22.10
C LEU A 677 15.35 3.91 -22.54
N GLN A 678 16.35 3.35 -21.87
CA GLN A 678 17.75 3.49 -22.27
C GLN A 678 18.10 2.64 -23.51
N ARG A 679 17.35 1.57 -23.77
CA ARG A 679 17.58 0.64 -24.89
C ARG A 679 16.72 0.94 -26.11
N ILE A 680 15.58 1.60 -25.94
CA ILE A 680 14.86 2.20 -27.06
C ILE A 680 15.83 3.18 -27.73
N PRO A 681 16.08 3.06 -29.05
CA PRO A 681 16.99 3.95 -29.73
C PRO A 681 16.66 5.39 -29.37
N LYS A 682 17.64 6.16 -28.89
CA LYS A 682 17.50 7.61 -28.87
C LYS A 682 17.15 7.98 -30.30
N CYS A 683 15.91 8.39 -30.57
CA CYS A 683 15.55 9.04 -31.82
C CYS A 683 16.36 10.34 -31.89
N ALA A 684 17.64 10.23 -32.26
CA ALA A 684 18.39 11.31 -32.83
C ALA A 684 17.56 11.77 -34.02
N ASN A 685 16.96 12.96 -33.87
CA ASN A 685 16.11 13.65 -34.86
C ASN A 685 14.62 13.28 -34.91
N GLY A 686 13.95 12.95 -33.79
CA GLY A 686 12.53 12.59 -33.93
C GLY A 686 11.58 12.62 -32.74
N PHE A 687 11.98 13.02 -31.53
CA PHE A 687 11.01 13.12 -30.41
C PHE A 687 9.92 14.20 -30.63
N GLY A 688 9.98 14.99 -31.71
CA GLY A 688 9.03 16.06 -32.01
C GLY A 688 8.02 15.78 -33.14
N THR A 689 8.34 15.03 -34.19
CA THR A 689 7.61 15.22 -35.47
C THR A 689 6.42 14.28 -35.71
N HIS A 690 6.38 13.09 -35.09
CA HIS A 690 5.21 12.19 -35.19
C HIS A 690 4.15 12.53 -34.13
N TRP A 691 4.60 12.77 -32.89
CA TRP A 691 3.73 13.15 -31.76
C TRP A 691 3.03 14.52 -31.97
N GLN A 692 3.71 15.50 -32.60
CA GLN A 692 3.10 16.81 -32.95
C GLN A 692 2.07 16.74 -34.09
N LYS A 693 2.12 15.71 -34.95
CA LYS A 693 1.20 15.60 -36.09
C LYS A 693 -0.11 14.90 -35.75
N GLN A 694 -0.09 13.96 -34.79
CA GLN A 694 -1.26 13.16 -34.46
C GLN A 694 -2.13 13.76 -33.34
N TYR A 695 -1.54 14.56 -32.45
CA TYR A 695 -2.25 15.29 -31.41
C TYR A 695 -2.07 16.79 -31.60
N LYS A 696 -3.13 17.52 -31.95
CA LYS A 696 -3.20 18.99 -31.88
C LYS A 696 -3.17 19.48 -30.41
N CYS A 697 -2.25 18.96 -29.60
CA CYS A 697 -2.02 19.45 -28.25
C CYS A 697 -1.26 20.78 -28.34
N LYS A 698 -1.92 21.86 -27.92
CA LYS A 698 -1.27 23.15 -27.70
C LYS A 698 -0.04 22.93 -26.79
N LYS A 699 1.11 23.42 -27.24
CA LYS A 699 2.43 23.42 -26.57
C LYS A 699 2.33 23.39 -25.03
N ILE A 700 2.72 22.27 -24.42
CA ILE A 700 3.37 22.29 -23.11
C ILE A 700 4.86 22.08 -23.41
N MET A 701 5.59 23.19 -23.47
CA MET A 701 7.03 23.17 -23.71
C MET A 701 7.75 22.78 -22.42
N TRP A 702 8.37 21.60 -22.40
CA TRP A 702 9.52 21.32 -21.54
C TRP A 702 10.74 21.98 -22.18
N ALA A 703 11.07 23.21 -21.76
CA ALA A 703 12.26 23.92 -22.21
C ALA A 703 13.46 23.56 -21.32
N GLY A 704 14.15 22.48 -21.67
CA GLY A 704 15.53 22.24 -21.23
C GLY A 704 16.48 22.95 -22.19
N ARG A 705 16.98 24.12 -21.81
CA ARG A 705 17.98 24.87 -22.59
C ARG A 705 19.32 24.16 -22.47
N ALA A 706 19.80 23.60 -23.56
CA ALA A 706 21.21 23.25 -23.73
C ALA A 706 21.87 24.44 -24.44
N GLU A 707 22.60 25.27 -23.69
CA GLU A 707 23.54 26.22 -24.29
C GLU A 707 24.94 25.63 -24.16
N SER A 708 25.47 25.25 -25.32
CA SER A 708 26.87 24.93 -25.57
C SER A 708 27.71 26.19 -25.42
N HIS A 709 28.73 26.13 -24.57
CA HIS A 709 29.84 27.08 -24.59
C HIS A 709 30.55 27.06 -25.95
N GLY A 710 30.77 28.24 -26.51
CA GLY A 710 31.68 28.48 -27.63
C GLY A 710 31.64 29.95 -28.05
N GLY A 711 32.75 30.67 -27.79
CA GLY A 711 33.02 32.03 -28.28
C GLY A 711 33.00 33.07 -27.18
#